data_AF-A0A9E2ZZZ2-F1
#
_entry.id   AF-A0A9E2ZZZ2-F1
#
_cell.length_a   1.000
_cell.length_b   1.000
_cell.length_c   1.000
_cell.angle_alpha   90.00
_cell.angle_beta   90.00
_cell.angle_gamma   90.00
#
_symmetry.space_group_name_H-M   'P 1'
#
loop_
_entity.id
_entity.type
_entity.pdbx_description
1 polymer ?
#
loop_
_entity_poly.entity_id
_entity_poly.type
_entity_poly.pdbx_seq_one_letter_code
_entity_poly.pdbx_strand_id
1 'polypeptide(L)'
;MSAVRPDPDALLARVQREEAKARRGRLTIFFGATAGVGKTFTMLQAAHDRKRKGADVVVGYVEPHGRAETEALLDGLERLPYLQPVYRGRTLRDFDLDAALARKPEMLLVDELAHSNPVEAEPKPRHAKRWQDVEELLTAGIDVYTTVNVQHIESLNDTVAGVTGVRMQETVPDSVFENADEVVLIDTPPDELLERLQAGKVYIPEQAKNAIENFFRKGNLIALREMALRSTADRVDKAMREYRDVKGIRATWAAGERLMVALGPDEQGERLIRATKRLANALHAEWIAVYVETPDLLRLRDDKRNERIALLRLAESLGAETVTLSGRSAGEALAEYARERNVTRVVIGRPRRALWQRLFRPSTYGELLAKTEGIDVHVVGGADEAAALRSPFLARTRAYLGAPPPSGKIRWPGYAWAIAATAICTVAGLWMSPQFELTNIAMVYLLAVALISARYGRGPAVTASILAVASFDFFFVPPLMTFAVSDVQYLITFAIMLVVALLIANLNISVRLQANVAGHRERRTALLYAMTRELAGTRGQEAMARVAVRHVSEVFDGQVVVLLPDGDRRLHYPRGESLPASLRGADLAVAQWVQDHGEPAGFGTDTLPAAGAVYLPLKGSQATLGVVGVLPANPRRVLLPEQFHLLETFAGQIAIALERATLAEQAQSAQVQAETEGLRNALLASISHDLRTPLAVIAGASSSLAERGERLTPEERKALAHSVYEQSRQMGELVGNVLEMTRLEAGAIALNRDWHAIGEIVGAVLRRLEERLGSHPVEVDLPMKLPLVRVDAALIEQVLVNLLENAIKYTPADTRIALRADRREDSLVISVEDSGPGLPQGEPEQLFAKFHRGSTEGSIGGVGLGLAICRAIVHLHGGKIWAERRHERGAAFRFTLPLEEEPRVPAE
;
A
#
# COMPACT_ATOMS: atom_id res chain seq x y z
N MET A 1 -6.77 2.19 -41.25
CA MET A 1 -6.00 2.47 -40.02
C MET A 1 -6.54 3.77 -39.43
N SER A 2 -7.48 3.71 -38.49
CA SER A 2 -7.89 4.90 -37.74
C SER A 2 -6.79 5.21 -36.73
N ALA A 3 -6.14 6.38 -36.87
CA ALA A 3 -5.23 6.88 -35.87
C ALA A 3 -6.02 7.08 -34.57
N VAL A 4 -5.68 6.31 -33.53
CA VAL A 4 -6.27 6.45 -32.19
C VAL A 4 -5.97 7.89 -31.74
N ARG A 5 -7.04 8.65 -31.48
CA ARG A 5 -6.95 10.02 -30.99
C ARG A 5 -6.30 9.98 -29.59
N PRO A 6 -5.19 10.68 -29.35
CA PRO A 6 -4.55 10.68 -28.04
C PRO A 6 -5.49 11.28 -26.99
N ASP A 7 -5.40 10.75 -25.77
CA ASP A 7 -6.20 11.15 -24.62
C ASP A 7 -5.98 12.64 -24.27
N PRO A 8 -7.02 13.49 -24.29
CA PRO A 8 -6.93 14.91 -23.95
C PRO A 8 -6.37 15.16 -22.55
N ASP A 9 -6.68 14.31 -21.58
CA ASP A 9 -6.24 14.47 -20.19
C ASP A 9 -4.73 14.22 -20.08
N ALA A 10 -4.22 13.24 -20.83
CA ALA A 10 -2.79 12.98 -20.93
C ALA A 10 -2.02 14.15 -21.58
N LEU A 11 -2.62 14.83 -22.57
CA LEU A 11 -2.05 16.02 -23.19
C LEU A 11 -2.06 17.24 -22.26
N LEU A 12 -3.15 17.44 -21.50
CA LEU A 12 -3.23 18.54 -20.53
C LEU A 12 -2.23 18.34 -19.38
N ALA A 13 -2.17 17.13 -18.81
CA ALA A 13 -1.19 16.78 -17.78
C ALA A 13 0.26 16.87 -18.29
N ARG A 14 0.48 16.73 -19.60
CA ARG A 14 1.79 16.96 -20.23
C ARG A 14 2.13 18.45 -20.28
N VAL A 15 1.23 19.30 -20.77
CA VAL A 15 1.45 20.75 -20.84
C VAL A 15 1.71 21.34 -19.45
N GLN A 16 0.93 20.92 -18.45
CA GLN A 16 1.13 21.35 -17.07
C GLN A 16 2.50 20.95 -16.50
N ARG A 17 3.00 19.75 -16.85
CA ARG A 17 4.36 19.31 -16.47
C ARG A 17 5.45 20.10 -17.17
N GLU A 18 5.28 20.41 -18.46
CA GLU A 18 6.22 21.24 -19.23
C GLU A 18 6.26 22.68 -18.69
N GLU A 19 5.10 23.26 -18.35
CA GLU A 19 5.01 24.59 -17.71
C GLU A 19 5.63 24.63 -16.32
N ALA A 20 5.38 23.61 -15.50
CA ALA A 20 6.00 23.49 -14.17
C ALA A 20 7.53 23.35 -14.27
N LYS A 21 8.04 22.59 -15.24
CA LYS A 21 9.47 22.44 -15.49
C LYS A 21 10.11 23.74 -16.01
N ALA A 22 9.37 24.54 -16.79
CA ALA A 22 9.86 25.82 -17.30
C ALA A 22 9.95 26.93 -16.21
N ARG A 23 9.15 26.83 -15.14
CA ARG A 23 9.18 27.78 -14.00
C ARG A 23 10.21 27.42 -12.94
N ARG A 24 10.72 26.18 -12.94
CA ARG A 24 11.73 25.68 -12.02
C ARG A 24 13.13 26.02 -12.57
N GLY A 25 14.05 26.39 -11.69
CA GLY A 25 15.47 26.55 -12.01
C GLY A 25 16.11 25.22 -12.40
N ARG A 26 17.25 25.29 -13.09
CA ARG A 26 17.96 24.13 -13.62
C ARG A 26 19.05 23.64 -12.68
N LEU A 27 19.14 22.33 -12.49
CA LEU A 27 20.17 21.70 -11.68
C LEU A 27 21.26 21.10 -12.58
N THR A 28 22.50 21.57 -12.44
CA THR A 28 23.68 20.95 -13.05
C THR A 28 24.59 20.36 -11.97
N ILE A 29 24.84 19.05 -12.07
CA ILE A 29 25.69 18.32 -11.13
C ILE A 29 27.03 17.99 -11.80
N PHE A 30 28.12 18.46 -11.21
CA PHE A 30 29.47 18.02 -11.56
C PHE A 30 29.78 16.75 -10.76
N PHE A 31 29.74 15.62 -11.46
CA PHE A 31 29.81 14.29 -10.88
C PHE A 31 31.19 13.67 -11.09
N GLY A 32 31.68 12.90 -10.12
CA GLY A 32 32.97 12.23 -10.27
C GLY A 32 33.12 11.00 -9.39
N ALA A 33 34.12 10.19 -9.71
CA ALA A 33 34.39 8.94 -9.01
C ALA A 33 34.80 9.15 -7.54
N THR A 34 35.48 10.25 -7.23
CA THR A 34 35.93 10.53 -5.86
C THR A 34 36.36 12.00 -5.68
N ALA A 35 36.76 12.37 -4.46
CA ALA A 35 37.41 13.64 -4.17
C ALA A 35 38.75 13.75 -4.89
N GLY A 36 39.10 14.96 -5.36
CA GLY A 36 40.39 15.20 -6.04
C GLY A 36 40.38 15.13 -7.57
N VAL A 37 39.32 14.60 -8.19
CA VAL A 37 39.17 14.56 -9.67
C VAL A 37 38.92 15.94 -10.32
N GLY A 38 38.74 17.00 -9.52
CA GLY A 38 38.61 18.37 -10.04
C GLY A 38 37.18 18.90 -10.19
N LYS A 39 36.15 18.23 -9.62
CA LYS A 39 34.74 18.68 -9.73
C LYS A 39 34.51 20.16 -9.41
N THR A 40 34.94 20.62 -8.23
CA THR A 40 34.79 22.03 -7.81
C THR A 40 35.55 22.98 -8.73
N PHE A 41 36.75 22.59 -9.18
CA PHE A 41 37.55 23.40 -10.10
C PHE A 41 36.83 23.57 -11.44
N THR A 42 36.34 22.48 -12.04
CA THR A 42 35.58 22.52 -13.30
C THR A 42 34.26 23.27 -13.15
N MET A 43 33.56 23.13 -12.01
CA MET A 43 32.37 23.89 -11.69
C MET A 43 32.64 25.40 -11.68
N LEU A 44 33.72 25.85 -11.04
CA LEU A 44 34.11 27.25 -11.01
C LEU A 44 34.53 27.77 -12.40
N GLN A 45 35.22 26.96 -13.21
CA GLN A 45 35.52 27.32 -14.60
C GLN A 45 34.24 27.52 -15.42
N ALA A 46 33.28 26.60 -15.31
CA ALA A 46 31.98 26.72 -15.98
C ALA A 46 31.19 27.95 -15.49
N ALA A 47 31.33 28.32 -14.21
CA ALA A 47 30.73 29.52 -13.65
C ALA A 47 31.31 30.81 -14.26
N HIS A 48 32.63 30.88 -14.44
CA HIS A 48 33.29 31.98 -15.15
C HIS A 48 32.83 32.09 -16.61
N ASP A 49 32.63 30.97 -17.30
CA ASP A 49 32.12 30.95 -18.67
C ASP A 49 30.71 31.52 -18.76
N ARG A 50 29.85 31.21 -17.79
CA ARG A 50 28.50 31.78 -17.66
C ARG A 50 28.55 33.28 -17.36
N LYS A 51 29.40 33.70 -16.43
CA LYS A 51 29.59 35.12 -16.11
C LYS A 51 30.11 35.92 -17.30
N ARG A 52 31.05 35.38 -18.09
CA ARG A 52 31.54 36.00 -19.33
C ARG A 52 30.45 36.14 -20.40
N LYS A 53 29.43 35.29 -20.38
CA LYS A 53 28.23 35.39 -21.23
C LYS A 53 27.18 36.36 -20.69
N GLY A 54 27.43 37.02 -19.56
CA GLY A 54 26.57 38.06 -18.98
C GLY A 54 25.55 37.56 -17.95
N ALA A 55 25.62 36.29 -17.52
CA ALA A 55 24.72 35.75 -16.49
C ALA A 55 25.06 36.28 -15.09
N ASP A 56 24.04 36.47 -14.23
CA ASP A 56 24.22 36.84 -12.81
C ASP A 56 24.60 35.59 -12.00
N VAL A 57 25.91 35.40 -11.79
CA VAL A 57 26.47 34.22 -11.10
C VAL A 57 26.99 34.60 -9.72
N VAL A 58 26.46 33.94 -8.70
CA VAL A 58 26.82 34.13 -7.29
C VAL A 58 27.32 32.82 -6.67
N VAL A 59 28.36 32.91 -5.85
CA VAL A 59 28.87 31.80 -5.05
C VAL A 59 28.09 31.76 -3.74
N GLY A 60 27.29 30.72 -3.54
CA GLY A 60 26.60 30.47 -2.27
C GLY A 60 27.52 29.78 -1.26
N TYR A 61 28.01 28.60 -1.62
CA TYR A 61 28.94 27.84 -0.80
C TYR A 61 29.94 27.08 -1.67
N VAL A 62 31.22 27.23 -1.37
CA VAL A 62 32.32 26.46 -1.97
C VAL A 62 33.36 26.28 -0.88
N GLU A 63 33.75 25.04 -0.62
CA GLU A 63 34.86 24.73 0.30
C GLU A 63 36.15 24.53 -0.52
N PRO A 64 37.10 25.48 -0.49
CA PRO A 64 38.31 25.39 -1.30
C PRO A 64 39.29 24.32 -0.79
N HIS A 65 39.10 23.81 0.44
CA HIS A 65 39.97 22.80 1.08
C HIS A 65 41.46 23.17 1.02
N GLY A 66 41.78 24.47 1.07
CA GLY A 66 43.16 25.02 1.06
C GLY A 66 43.89 24.93 -0.28
N ARG A 67 43.18 24.74 -1.41
CA ARG A 67 43.79 24.60 -2.74
C ARG A 67 43.93 25.95 -3.43
N ALA A 68 45.16 26.47 -3.51
CA ALA A 68 45.48 27.77 -4.13
C ALA A 68 44.91 27.94 -5.56
N GLU A 69 44.97 26.90 -6.40
CA GLU A 69 44.42 26.94 -7.77
C GLU A 69 42.88 27.06 -7.79
N THR A 70 42.18 26.48 -6.80
CA THR A 70 40.70 26.58 -6.69
C THR A 70 40.29 27.90 -6.05
N GLU A 71 41.07 28.40 -5.10
CA GLU A 71 40.86 29.71 -4.47
C GLU A 71 41.01 30.86 -5.47
N ALA A 72 42.00 30.80 -6.35
CA ALA A 72 42.19 31.79 -7.42
C ALA A 72 40.98 31.87 -8.36
N LEU A 73 40.23 30.77 -8.55
CA LEU A 73 39.00 30.78 -9.37
C LEU A 73 37.79 31.38 -8.64
N LEU A 74 37.84 31.58 -7.33
CA LEU A 74 36.79 32.33 -6.63
C LEU A 74 36.94 33.84 -6.85
N ASP A 75 38.11 34.31 -7.26
CA ASP A 75 38.35 35.73 -7.52
C ASP A 75 37.59 36.17 -8.78
N GLY A 76 36.90 37.30 -8.67
CA GLY A 76 36.03 37.81 -9.72
C GLY A 76 34.61 37.24 -9.73
N LEU A 77 34.22 36.34 -8.81
CA LEU A 77 32.83 35.93 -8.57
C LEU A 77 32.25 36.62 -7.32
N GLU A 78 30.98 37.04 -7.36
CA GLU A 78 30.29 37.57 -6.18
C GLU A 78 30.07 36.41 -5.18
N ARG A 79 30.27 36.65 -3.88
CA ARG A 79 30.16 35.60 -2.84
C ARG A 79 29.17 36.04 -1.77
N LEU A 80 28.25 35.14 -1.41
CA LEU A 80 27.43 35.33 -0.22
C LEU A 80 28.26 35.14 1.04
N PRO A 81 27.98 35.87 2.12
CA PRO A 81 28.57 35.60 3.42
C PRO A 81 28.22 34.16 3.86
N TYR A 82 29.21 33.40 4.32
CA TYR A 82 28.94 32.09 4.91
C TYR A 82 28.18 32.23 6.22
N LEU A 83 27.23 31.33 6.43
CA LEU A 83 26.62 31.15 7.74
C LEU A 83 27.71 30.62 8.68
N GLN A 84 27.76 31.15 9.90
CA GLN A 84 28.71 30.71 10.93
C GLN A 84 27.99 30.03 12.09
N PRO A 85 27.33 28.88 11.87
CA PRO A 85 26.55 28.25 12.91
C PRO A 85 27.46 27.66 13.99
N VAL A 86 27.06 27.82 15.25
CA VAL A 86 27.77 27.24 16.40
C VAL A 86 27.21 25.85 16.66
N TYR A 87 28.01 24.81 16.41
CA TYR A 87 27.65 23.40 16.61
C TYR A 87 28.63 22.75 17.59
N ARG A 88 28.12 22.21 18.71
CA ARG A 88 28.93 21.55 19.76
C ARG A 88 30.16 22.37 20.21
N GLY A 89 29.98 23.69 20.35
CA GLY A 89 31.03 24.62 20.79
C GLY A 89 32.09 24.97 19.73
N ARG A 90 31.91 24.55 18.47
CA ARG A 90 32.75 24.94 17.33
C ARG A 90 31.94 25.77 16.33
N THR A 91 32.54 26.84 15.82
CA THR A 91 31.97 27.62 14.72
C THR A 91 32.28 26.92 13.40
N LEU A 92 31.23 26.52 12.69
CA LEU A 92 31.34 25.94 11.35
C LEU A 92 31.18 27.03 10.28
N ARG A 93 31.54 26.73 9.04
CA ARG A 93 31.22 27.57 7.86
C ARG A 93 30.25 26.79 7.00
N ASP A 94 29.05 27.33 6.80
CA ASP A 94 27.97 26.65 6.09
C ASP A 94 27.24 27.60 5.13
N PHE A 95 26.37 27.04 4.30
CA PHE A 95 25.59 27.75 3.31
C PHE A 95 24.41 28.51 3.94
N ASP A 96 24.25 29.79 3.57
CA ASP A 96 23.10 30.61 3.96
C ASP A 96 22.01 30.59 2.87
N LEU A 97 21.05 29.66 3.02
CA LEU A 97 19.91 29.52 2.11
C LEU A 97 19.02 30.76 2.10
N ASP A 98 18.79 31.38 3.26
CA ASP A 98 17.92 32.55 3.40
C ASP A 98 18.50 33.76 2.66
N ALA A 99 19.80 34.00 2.79
CA ALA A 99 20.51 35.03 2.04
C ALA A 99 20.47 34.78 0.52
N ALA A 100 20.60 33.52 0.09
CA ALA A 100 20.52 33.16 -1.32
C ALA A 100 19.13 33.40 -1.93
N LEU A 101 18.07 33.02 -1.21
CA LEU A 101 16.69 33.25 -1.62
C LEU A 101 16.30 34.74 -1.60
N ALA A 102 16.91 35.54 -0.73
CA ALA A 102 16.73 36.99 -0.72
C ALA A 102 17.45 37.67 -1.91
N ARG A 103 18.67 37.21 -2.25
CA ARG A 103 19.48 37.76 -3.36
C ARG A 103 18.94 37.39 -4.74
N LYS A 104 18.30 36.23 -4.89
CA LYS A 104 17.72 35.70 -6.15
C LYS A 104 18.62 35.89 -7.38
N PRO A 105 19.83 35.33 -7.39
CA PRO A 105 20.66 35.36 -8.59
C PRO A 105 20.06 34.49 -9.71
N GLU A 106 20.51 34.70 -10.95
CA GLU A 106 20.18 33.81 -12.06
C GLU A 106 20.79 32.41 -11.82
N MET A 107 22.03 32.38 -11.33
CA MET A 107 22.76 31.14 -11.05
C MET A 107 23.50 31.19 -9.71
N LEU A 108 23.41 30.11 -8.94
CA LEU A 108 24.06 29.93 -7.66
C LEU A 108 24.99 28.71 -7.66
N LEU A 109 26.21 28.87 -7.14
CA LEU A 109 27.13 27.76 -6.90
C LEU A 109 27.00 27.24 -5.46
N VAL A 110 26.67 25.97 -5.30
CA VAL A 110 26.50 25.31 -4.00
C VAL A 110 27.24 23.98 -4.03
N ASP A 111 28.46 23.95 -3.50
CA ASP A 111 29.31 22.76 -3.46
C ASP A 111 28.84 21.74 -2.39
N GLU A 112 29.28 20.49 -2.54
CA GLU A 112 29.03 19.36 -1.64
C GLU A 112 27.53 19.06 -1.43
N LEU A 113 26.84 18.62 -2.50
CA LEU A 113 25.40 18.32 -2.47
C LEU A 113 24.97 17.33 -1.37
N ALA A 114 25.86 16.41 -1.01
CA ALA A 114 25.62 15.36 -0.02
C ALA A 114 25.67 15.83 1.44
N HIS A 115 26.14 17.07 1.67
CA HIS A 115 26.38 17.60 2.99
C HIS A 115 25.16 17.52 3.91
N SER A 116 25.40 17.20 5.18
CA SER A 116 24.36 17.22 6.22
C SER A 116 24.42 18.51 7.01
N ASN A 117 23.38 19.32 6.90
CA ASN A 117 23.29 20.59 7.63
C ASN A 117 23.22 20.31 9.14
N PRO A 118 23.90 21.10 9.98
CA PRO A 118 24.00 20.85 11.41
C PRO A 118 22.70 21.27 12.12
N VAL A 119 21.72 20.37 12.20
CA VAL A 119 20.34 20.63 12.70
C VAL A 119 20.28 21.14 14.15
N GLU A 120 21.29 20.85 14.98
CA GLU A 120 21.37 21.32 16.37
C GLU A 120 22.16 22.63 16.53
N ALA A 121 22.60 23.26 15.43
CA ALA A 121 23.39 24.48 15.49
C ALA A 121 22.52 25.74 15.55
N GLU A 122 23.10 26.84 16.03
CA GLU A 122 22.47 28.16 16.05
C GLU A 122 23.19 29.13 15.09
N PRO A 123 22.49 29.78 14.15
CA PRO A 123 21.05 29.65 13.86
C PRO A 123 20.70 28.29 13.23
N LYS A 124 19.47 27.83 13.51
CA LYS A 124 19.01 26.50 13.10
C LYS A 124 18.78 26.45 11.58
N PRO A 125 19.37 25.49 10.84
CA PRO A 125 19.14 25.34 9.41
C PRO A 125 17.69 24.92 9.13
N ARG A 126 17.15 25.36 7.99
CA ARG A 126 15.78 25.04 7.56
C ARG A 126 15.60 23.56 7.24
N HIS A 127 16.58 22.98 6.53
CA HIS A 127 16.58 21.59 6.10
C HIS A 127 17.73 20.81 6.72
N ALA A 128 17.58 19.49 6.80
CA ALA A 128 18.59 18.60 7.37
C ALA A 128 19.71 18.25 6.37
N LYS A 129 19.46 18.40 5.07
CA LYS A 129 20.38 18.02 4.00
C LYS A 129 20.48 19.14 2.96
N ARG A 130 21.69 19.36 2.43
CA ARG A 130 21.95 20.42 1.44
C ARG A 130 21.20 20.22 0.13
N TRP A 131 20.95 18.97 -0.29
CA TRP A 131 20.13 18.71 -1.47
C TRP A 131 18.69 19.24 -1.34
N GLN A 132 18.15 19.34 -0.11
CA GLN A 132 16.82 19.92 0.15
C GLN A 132 16.87 21.45 0.00
N ASP A 133 17.95 22.09 0.46
CA ASP A 133 18.19 23.53 0.23
C ASP A 133 18.24 23.82 -1.28
N VAL A 134 18.94 22.98 -2.04
CA VAL A 134 19.02 23.06 -3.51
C VAL A 134 17.65 22.88 -4.15
N GLU A 135 16.81 21.95 -3.68
CA GLU A 135 15.44 21.82 -4.19
C GLU A 135 14.57 23.06 -3.96
N GLU A 136 14.72 23.75 -2.82
CA GLU A 136 14.02 25.01 -2.54
C GLU A 136 14.51 26.13 -3.49
N LEU A 137 15.81 26.24 -3.73
CA LEU A 137 16.39 27.19 -4.69
C LEU A 137 15.87 26.97 -6.11
N LEU A 138 15.84 25.71 -6.57
CA LEU A 138 15.30 25.36 -7.90
C LEU A 138 13.81 25.71 -7.98
N THR A 139 13.04 25.48 -6.91
CA THR A 139 11.62 25.82 -6.86
C THR A 139 11.40 27.34 -6.89
N ALA A 140 12.34 28.11 -6.36
CA ALA A 140 12.35 29.58 -6.45
C ALA A 140 12.78 30.12 -7.83
N GLY A 141 13.15 29.23 -8.78
CA GLY A 141 13.53 29.60 -10.14
C GLY A 141 15.02 29.92 -10.32
N ILE A 142 15.89 29.56 -9.36
CA ILE A 142 17.34 29.83 -9.39
C ILE A 142 18.06 28.61 -9.99
N ASP A 143 18.92 28.80 -10.98
CA ASP A 143 19.77 27.73 -11.52
C ASP A 143 20.88 27.38 -10.51
N VAL A 144 21.15 26.10 -10.27
CA VAL A 144 22.14 25.66 -9.28
C VAL A 144 23.20 24.77 -9.92
N TYR A 145 24.48 25.13 -9.71
CA TYR A 145 25.63 24.26 -9.98
C TYR A 145 26.13 23.67 -8.68
N THR A 146 26.30 22.35 -8.65
CA THR A 146 26.74 21.63 -7.45
C THR A 146 27.70 20.49 -7.78
N THR A 147 28.36 19.92 -6.78
CA THR A 147 29.21 18.74 -6.97
C THR A 147 28.79 17.57 -6.10
N VAL A 148 28.96 16.36 -6.62
CA VAL A 148 28.71 15.11 -5.88
C VAL A 148 29.67 14.02 -6.34
N ASN A 149 29.95 13.06 -5.46
CA ASN A 149 30.73 11.88 -5.82
C ASN A 149 29.87 10.61 -5.85
N VAL A 150 30.33 9.58 -6.55
CA VAL A 150 29.65 8.28 -6.63
C VAL A 150 29.40 7.66 -5.25
N GLN A 151 30.32 7.85 -4.28
CA GLN A 151 30.14 7.29 -2.93
C GLN A 151 29.00 7.91 -2.11
N HIS A 152 28.47 9.05 -2.55
CA HIS A 152 27.37 9.72 -1.86
C HIS A 152 26.00 9.37 -2.45
N ILE A 153 25.93 8.60 -3.54
CA ILE A 153 24.65 8.10 -4.06
C ILE A 153 24.16 6.99 -3.12
N GLU A 154 22.94 7.13 -2.62
CA GLU A 154 22.40 6.27 -1.56
C GLU A 154 22.40 4.78 -1.95
N SER A 155 21.89 4.43 -3.14
CA SER A 155 21.88 3.04 -3.62
C SER A 155 23.26 2.41 -3.81
N LEU A 156 24.30 3.22 -4.04
CA LEU A 156 25.66 2.75 -4.29
C LEU A 156 26.52 2.69 -3.03
N ASN A 157 26.05 3.23 -1.90
CA ASN A 157 26.84 3.36 -0.68
C ASN A 157 27.34 2.00 -0.16
N ASP A 158 26.47 0.98 -0.11
CA ASP A 158 26.85 -0.36 0.38
C ASP A 158 27.84 -1.07 -0.57
N THR A 159 27.67 -0.88 -1.89
CA THR A 159 28.60 -1.43 -2.91
C THR A 159 29.96 -0.75 -2.82
N VAL A 160 29.99 0.56 -2.66
CA VAL A 160 31.21 1.35 -2.48
C VAL A 160 31.91 0.99 -1.16
N ALA A 161 31.15 0.79 -0.08
CA ALA A 161 31.69 0.35 1.20
C ALA A 161 32.33 -1.04 1.11
N GLY A 162 31.75 -1.96 0.33
CA GLY A 162 32.32 -3.28 0.06
C GLY A 162 33.68 -3.24 -0.66
N VAL A 163 33.90 -2.24 -1.51
CA VAL A 163 35.17 -2.06 -2.24
C VAL A 163 36.19 -1.27 -1.42
N THR A 164 35.75 -0.16 -0.82
CA THR A 164 36.65 0.82 -0.18
C THR A 164 36.89 0.54 1.29
N GLY A 165 36.03 -0.26 1.94
CA GLY A 165 36.04 -0.52 3.38
C GLY A 165 35.52 0.65 4.23
N VAL A 166 35.05 1.74 3.62
CA VAL A 166 34.58 2.95 4.32
C VAL A 166 33.14 3.24 3.93
N ARG A 167 32.24 3.34 4.92
CA ARG A 167 30.85 3.72 4.72
C ARG A 167 30.68 5.23 4.84
N MET A 168 30.00 5.85 3.87
CA MET A 168 29.72 7.28 3.91
C MET A 168 28.43 7.54 4.71
N GLN A 169 28.47 8.49 5.64
CA GLN A 169 27.28 8.92 6.40
C GLN A 169 26.46 9.98 5.63
N GLU A 170 27.12 10.71 4.75
CA GLU A 170 26.52 11.75 3.93
C GLU A 170 26.09 11.17 2.58
N THR A 171 24.79 11.16 2.32
CA THR A 171 24.17 10.60 1.11
C THR A 171 23.17 11.55 0.46
N VAL A 172 22.97 11.35 -0.83
CA VAL A 172 21.98 12.00 -1.69
C VAL A 172 21.07 10.90 -2.26
N PRO A 173 19.74 11.06 -2.19
CA PRO A 173 18.80 10.13 -2.82
C PRO A 173 19.03 10.05 -4.33
N ASP A 174 18.91 8.84 -4.88
CA ASP A 174 19.06 8.58 -6.32
C ASP A 174 18.16 9.49 -7.18
N SER A 175 16.96 9.81 -6.70
CA SER A 175 16.00 10.69 -7.39
C SER A 175 16.56 12.09 -7.66
N VAL A 176 17.36 12.66 -6.76
CA VAL A 176 17.96 13.99 -6.95
C VAL A 176 18.97 13.96 -8.08
N PHE A 177 19.80 12.91 -8.12
CA PHE A 177 20.78 12.70 -9.18
C PHE A 177 20.10 12.39 -10.53
N GLU A 178 19.04 11.59 -10.53
CA GLU A 178 18.27 11.21 -11.72
C GLU A 178 17.36 12.33 -12.25
N ASN A 179 16.96 13.28 -11.41
CA ASN A 179 16.08 14.39 -11.82
C ASN A 179 16.82 15.69 -12.12
N ALA A 180 18.15 15.73 -11.96
CA ALA A 180 18.97 16.86 -12.41
C ALA A 180 18.70 17.18 -13.89
N ASP A 181 18.97 18.40 -14.35
CA ASP A 181 18.83 18.74 -15.77
C ASP A 181 20.07 18.34 -16.56
N GLU A 182 21.24 18.49 -15.95
CA GLU A 182 22.53 18.16 -16.55
C GLU A 182 23.45 17.51 -15.53
N VAL A 183 24.18 16.47 -15.95
CA VAL A 183 25.24 15.83 -15.14
C VAL A 183 26.51 15.85 -15.97
N VAL A 184 27.52 16.58 -15.48
CA VAL A 184 28.83 16.68 -16.12
C VAL A 184 29.77 15.71 -15.43
N LEU A 185 30.12 14.62 -16.11
CA LEU A 185 31.08 13.65 -15.58
C LEU A 185 32.50 14.20 -15.68
N ILE A 186 33.14 14.31 -14.52
CA ILE A 186 34.55 14.67 -14.36
C ILE A 186 35.34 13.38 -14.12
N ASP A 187 35.94 12.88 -15.18
CA ASP A 187 36.73 11.65 -15.18
C ASP A 187 38.23 11.97 -15.17
N THR A 188 38.95 11.36 -14.23
CA THR A 188 40.41 11.44 -14.15
C THR A 188 40.96 10.02 -14.04
N PRO A 189 41.94 9.62 -14.86
CA PRO A 189 42.58 8.32 -14.73
C PRO A 189 43.11 8.06 -13.30
N PRO A 190 42.99 6.83 -12.76
CA PRO A 190 43.44 6.52 -11.41
C PRO A 190 44.91 6.86 -11.15
N ASP A 191 45.79 6.64 -12.13
CA ASP A 191 47.22 6.93 -12.00
C ASP A 191 47.49 8.44 -11.84
N GLU A 192 46.80 9.27 -12.63
CA GLU A 192 46.89 10.73 -12.50
C GLU A 192 46.32 11.22 -11.15
N LEU A 193 45.23 10.62 -10.67
CA LEU A 193 44.67 10.97 -9.37
C LEU A 193 45.64 10.62 -8.22
N LEU A 194 46.36 9.49 -8.32
CA LEU A 194 47.40 9.11 -7.36
C LEU A 194 48.60 10.06 -7.41
N GLU A 195 49.03 10.47 -8.61
CA GLU A 195 50.08 11.49 -8.77
C GLU A 195 49.67 12.83 -8.15
N ARG A 196 48.41 13.24 -8.33
CA ARG A 196 47.86 14.45 -7.70
C ARG A 196 47.83 14.35 -6.18
N LEU A 197 47.53 13.17 -5.64
CA LEU A 197 47.60 12.91 -4.20
C LEU A 197 49.05 13.01 -3.68
N GLN A 198 50.00 12.40 -4.37
CA GLN A 198 51.44 12.45 -4.02
C GLN A 198 52.02 13.86 -4.11
N ALA A 199 51.55 14.66 -5.08
CA ALA A 199 51.91 16.07 -5.24
C ALA A 199 51.22 17.00 -4.23
N GLY A 200 50.42 16.49 -3.30
CA GLY A 200 49.71 17.28 -2.28
C GLY A 200 48.54 18.11 -2.82
N LYS A 201 48.07 17.83 -4.05
CA LYS A 201 46.97 18.55 -4.71
C LYS A 201 45.58 18.05 -4.28
N VAL A 202 45.52 16.96 -3.51
CA VAL A 202 44.29 16.40 -2.93
C VAL A 202 44.39 16.48 -1.40
N TYR A 203 43.38 17.06 -0.77
CA TYR A 203 43.36 17.29 0.68
C TYR A 203 43.11 15.99 1.45
N ILE A 204 43.92 15.74 2.49
CA ILE A 204 43.78 14.63 3.43
C ILE A 204 43.75 15.24 4.85
N PRO A 205 42.62 15.16 5.58
CA PRO A 205 42.60 15.55 6.99
C PRO A 205 43.62 14.72 7.80
N GLU A 206 44.43 15.35 8.66
CA GLU A 206 45.45 14.64 9.46
C GLU A 206 44.88 13.48 10.31
N GLN A 207 43.63 13.63 10.75
CA GLN A 207 42.92 12.65 11.58
C GLN A 207 42.50 11.38 10.83
N ALA A 208 42.56 11.38 9.49
CA ALA A 208 42.06 10.30 8.63
C ALA A 208 43.12 9.66 7.71
N LYS A 209 44.41 9.99 7.86
CA LYS A 209 45.51 9.51 7.00
C LYS A 209 45.46 8.00 6.73
N ASN A 210 45.32 7.17 7.77
CA ASN A 210 45.32 5.70 7.63
C ASN A 210 44.09 5.13 6.90
N ALA A 211 42.91 5.74 7.09
CA ALA A 211 41.68 5.31 6.40
C ALA A 211 41.69 5.72 4.92
N ILE A 212 42.30 6.88 4.64
CA ILE A 212 42.42 7.47 3.31
C ILE A 212 43.44 6.72 2.45
N GLU A 213 44.55 6.24 3.02
CA GLU A 213 45.52 5.38 2.31
C GLU A 213 44.90 4.07 1.79
N ASN A 214 43.95 3.49 2.53
CA ASN A 214 43.21 2.32 2.07
C ASN A 214 42.14 2.67 1.02
N PHE A 215 41.54 3.86 1.13
CA PHE A 215 40.54 4.34 0.19
C PHE A 215 41.16 4.65 -1.20
N PHE A 216 42.30 5.36 -1.25
CA PHE A 216 43.01 5.73 -2.49
C PHE A 216 43.95 4.63 -3.01
N ARG A 217 43.52 3.36 -2.98
CA ARG A 217 44.24 2.28 -3.66
C ARG A 217 43.84 2.22 -5.13
N LYS A 218 44.79 1.92 -6.03
CA LYS A 218 44.54 1.84 -7.48
C LYS A 218 43.33 0.97 -7.84
N GLY A 219 43.17 -0.20 -7.22
CA GLY A 219 42.01 -1.08 -7.44
C GLY A 219 40.68 -0.43 -7.05
N ASN A 220 40.64 0.26 -5.91
CA ASN A 220 39.44 0.95 -5.43
C ASN A 220 39.07 2.11 -6.36
N LEU A 221 40.06 2.88 -6.83
CA LEU A 221 39.84 3.98 -7.76
C LEU A 221 39.33 3.51 -9.12
N ILE A 222 39.78 2.36 -9.62
CA ILE A 222 39.26 1.76 -10.85
C ILE A 222 37.78 1.40 -10.67
N ALA A 223 37.42 0.76 -9.56
CA ALA A 223 36.04 0.38 -9.29
C ALA A 223 35.12 1.61 -9.11
N LEU A 224 35.55 2.64 -8.37
CA LEU A 224 34.79 3.88 -8.23
C LEU A 224 34.61 4.61 -9.57
N ARG A 225 35.63 4.57 -10.43
CA ARG A 225 35.56 5.13 -11.79
C ARG A 225 34.58 4.37 -12.67
N GLU A 226 34.60 3.04 -12.61
CA GLU A 226 33.62 2.19 -13.31
C GLU A 226 32.19 2.51 -12.86
N MET A 227 31.96 2.59 -11.56
CA MET A 227 30.64 2.95 -11.00
C MET A 227 30.19 4.33 -11.47
N ALA A 228 31.08 5.34 -11.45
CA ALA A 228 30.73 6.69 -11.90
C ALA A 228 30.39 6.76 -13.41
N LEU A 229 31.16 6.06 -14.25
CA LEU A 229 30.89 5.95 -15.69
C LEU A 229 29.54 5.27 -15.94
N ARG A 230 29.26 4.19 -15.21
CA ARG A 230 28.02 3.44 -15.34
C ARG A 230 26.79 4.24 -14.88
N SER A 231 26.85 4.90 -13.72
CA SER A 231 25.75 5.76 -13.25
C SER A 231 25.43 6.89 -14.22
N THR A 232 26.45 7.42 -14.90
CA THR A 232 26.26 8.42 -15.94
C THR A 232 25.58 7.81 -17.18
N ALA A 233 25.99 6.61 -17.60
CA ALA A 233 25.35 5.89 -18.71
C ALA A 233 23.89 5.54 -18.41
N ASP A 234 23.59 4.97 -17.24
CA ASP A 234 22.24 4.60 -16.81
C ASP A 234 21.28 5.82 -16.83
N ARG A 235 21.79 7.00 -16.47
CA ARG A 235 21.04 8.26 -16.54
C ARG A 235 20.80 8.70 -17.99
N VAL A 236 21.81 8.63 -18.86
CA VAL A 236 21.64 8.95 -20.30
C VAL A 236 20.57 8.06 -20.92
N ASP A 237 20.53 6.78 -20.54
CA ASP A 237 19.51 5.82 -20.99
C ASP A 237 18.11 6.22 -20.52
N LYS A 238 17.96 6.64 -19.26
CA LYS A 238 16.69 7.15 -18.72
C LYS A 238 16.22 8.41 -19.46
N ALA A 239 17.10 9.40 -19.64
CA ALA A 239 16.78 10.62 -20.37
C ALA A 239 16.38 10.35 -21.83
N MET A 240 17.02 9.37 -22.47
CA MET A 240 16.65 8.92 -23.82
C MET A 240 15.28 8.24 -23.85
N ARG A 241 14.91 7.44 -22.83
CA ARG A 241 13.56 6.86 -22.71
C ARG A 241 12.49 7.94 -22.59
N GLU A 242 12.69 8.92 -21.70
CA GLU A 242 11.75 10.03 -21.53
C GLU A 242 11.59 10.85 -22.82
N TYR A 243 12.70 11.16 -23.52
CA TYR A 243 12.65 11.85 -24.81
C TYR A 243 11.88 11.06 -25.88
N ARG A 244 12.00 9.72 -25.90
CA ARG A 244 11.29 8.84 -26.83
C ARG A 244 9.79 8.78 -26.57
N ASP A 245 9.39 8.66 -25.31
CA ASP A 245 7.96 8.67 -24.92
C ASP A 245 7.30 9.99 -25.32
N VAL A 246 8.03 11.10 -25.20
CA VAL A 246 7.57 12.45 -25.58
C VAL A 246 7.44 12.63 -27.09
N LYS A 247 8.30 11.99 -27.90
CA LYS A 247 8.37 12.13 -29.38
C LYS A 247 7.68 11.00 -30.15
N GLY A 248 7.21 9.93 -29.49
CA GLY A 248 6.49 8.82 -30.12
C GLY A 248 7.33 7.99 -31.11
N ILE A 249 8.66 7.96 -30.93
CA ILE A 249 9.59 7.28 -31.84
C ILE A 249 9.62 5.77 -31.55
N ARG A 250 9.10 4.97 -32.49
CA ARG A 250 8.92 3.50 -32.37
C ARG A 250 10.16 2.65 -32.67
N ALA A 251 11.28 3.24 -33.10
CA ALA A 251 12.50 2.49 -33.40
C ALA A 251 13.25 2.14 -32.10
N THR A 252 13.64 0.87 -31.93
CA THR A 252 14.46 0.39 -30.81
C THR A 252 15.87 0.95 -30.90
N TRP A 253 16.22 1.89 -30.02
CA TRP A 253 17.61 2.33 -29.84
C TRP A 253 18.22 1.54 -28.68
N ALA A 254 19.22 0.70 -28.98
CA ALA A 254 19.87 -0.14 -28.00
C ALA A 254 21.00 0.64 -27.29
N ALA A 255 20.76 1.04 -26.04
CA ALA A 255 21.80 1.59 -25.18
C ALA A 255 22.34 0.56 -24.17
N GLY A 256 21.61 -0.55 -23.96
CA GLY A 256 22.06 -1.74 -23.24
C GLY A 256 21.58 -3.02 -23.92
N GLU A 257 22.34 -4.11 -23.76
CA GLU A 257 21.98 -5.42 -24.29
C GLU A 257 20.91 -6.07 -23.42
N ARG A 258 19.85 -6.62 -24.03
CA ARG A 258 18.80 -7.38 -23.34
C ARG A 258 18.46 -8.63 -24.12
N LEU A 259 18.59 -9.79 -23.49
CA LEU A 259 18.41 -11.08 -24.14
C LEU A 259 17.04 -11.67 -23.85
N MET A 260 16.49 -12.39 -24.80
CA MET A 260 15.31 -13.21 -24.61
C MET A 260 15.56 -14.62 -25.10
N VAL A 261 15.34 -15.64 -24.28
CA VAL A 261 15.37 -17.04 -24.72
C VAL A 261 13.95 -17.54 -24.93
N ALA A 262 13.68 -18.07 -26.12
CA ALA A 262 12.40 -18.72 -26.42
C ALA A 262 12.48 -20.20 -26.06
N LEU A 263 11.67 -20.62 -25.09
CA LEU A 263 11.57 -21.99 -24.63
C LEU A 263 10.43 -22.70 -25.36
N GLY A 264 10.76 -23.82 -26.02
CA GLY A 264 9.81 -24.72 -26.68
C GLY A 264 9.68 -26.07 -25.95
N PRO A 265 8.80 -26.98 -26.42
CA PRO A 265 8.60 -28.31 -25.83
C PRO A 265 9.74 -29.31 -26.13
N ASP A 266 10.82 -28.84 -26.76
CA ASP A 266 11.93 -29.65 -27.24
C ASP A 266 12.96 -29.87 -26.11
N GLU A 267 13.63 -31.02 -26.11
CA GLU A 267 14.68 -31.42 -25.13
C GLU A 267 15.91 -30.48 -25.09
N GLN A 268 15.92 -29.41 -25.91
CA GLN A 268 16.98 -28.41 -25.96
C GLN A 268 16.81 -27.29 -24.92
N GLY A 269 15.69 -27.25 -24.18
CA GLY A 269 15.35 -26.17 -23.26
C GLY A 269 16.46 -25.85 -22.25
N GLU A 270 16.99 -26.85 -21.53
CA GLU A 270 18.04 -26.61 -20.52
C GLU A 270 19.32 -26.05 -21.15
N ARG A 271 19.69 -26.56 -22.32
CA ARG A 271 20.87 -26.11 -23.05
C ARG A 271 20.70 -24.67 -23.52
N LEU A 272 19.51 -24.29 -24.00
CA LEU A 272 19.19 -22.92 -24.40
C LEU A 272 19.29 -21.97 -23.20
N ILE A 273 18.77 -22.36 -22.04
CA ILE A 273 18.86 -21.58 -20.81
C ILE A 273 20.33 -21.37 -20.42
N ARG A 274 21.13 -22.44 -20.36
CA ARG A 274 22.56 -22.34 -20.00
C ARG A 274 23.40 -21.59 -21.04
N ALA A 275 23.08 -21.72 -22.32
CA ALA A 275 23.72 -20.95 -23.39
C ALA A 275 23.37 -19.46 -23.28
N THR A 276 22.11 -19.15 -23.01
CA THR A 276 21.65 -17.76 -22.84
C THR A 276 22.25 -17.14 -21.59
N LYS A 277 22.31 -17.85 -20.45
CA LYS A 277 23.00 -17.35 -19.24
C LYS A 277 24.46 -17.03 -19.48
N ARG A 278 25.19 -17.88 -20.22
CA ARG A 278 26.59 -17.60 -20.61
C ARG A 278 26.70 -16.35 -21.47
N LEU A 279 25.80 -16.20 -22.44
CA LEU A 279 25.78 -15.04 -23.32
C LEU A 279 25.37 -13.75 -22.56
N ALA A 280 24.39 -13.83 -21.67
CA ALA A 280 23.95 -12.75 -20.80
C ALA A 280 25.07 -12.31 -19.86
N ASN A 281 25.80 -13.24 -19.23
CA ASN A 281 26.96 -12.91 -18.40
C ASN A 281 28.09 -12.26 -19.21
N ALA A 282 28.36 -12.73 -20.44
CA ALA A 282 29.40 -12.17 -21.30
C ALA A 282 29.05 -10.76 -21.80
N LEU A 283 27.76 -10.46 -21.95
CA LEU A 283 27.25 -9.15 -22.38
C LEU A 283 26.84 -8.27 -21.20
N HIS A 284 27.01 -8.74 -19.95
CA HIS A 284 26.49 -8.11 -18.73
C HIS A 284 25.03 -7.65 -18.84
N ALA A 285 24.22 -8.47 -19.49
CA ALA A 285 22.88 -8.15 -19.93
C ALA A 285 21.79 -8.84 -19.10
N GLU A 286 20.68 -8.15 -18.89
CA GLU A 286 19.47 -8.77 -18.38
C GLU A 286 18.92 -9.75 -19.41
N TRP A 287 18.30 -10.83 -18.94
CA TRP A 287 17.77 -11.86 -19.82
C TRP A 287 16.43 -12.39 -19.34
N ILE A 288 15.57 -12.68 -20.31
CA ILE A 288 14.18 -13.10 -20.10
C ILE A 288 14.00 -14.48 -20.71
N ALA A 289 13.44 -15.42 -19.95
CA ALA A 289 13.03 -16.72 -20.45
C ALA A 289 11.53 -16.72 -20.76
N VAL A 290 11.20 -16.90 -22.04
CA VAL A 290 9.83 -16.79 -22.53
C VAL A 290 9.34 -18.14 -23.03
N TYR A 291 8.22 -18.60 -22.48
CA TYR A 291 7.48 -19.74 -23.00
C TYR A 291 6.19 -19.27 -23.66
N VAL A 292 5.95 -19.66 -24.92
CA VAL A 292 4.69 -19.31 -25.61
C VAL A 292 3.72 -20.49 -25.59
N GLU A 293 2.60 -20.30 -24.91
CA GLU A 293 1.43 -21.17 -25.01
C GLU A 293 0.72 -20.95 -26.35
N THR A 294 0.89 -21.93 -27.23
CA THR A 294 0.11 -22.03 -28.48
C THR A 294 -0.99 -23.08 -28.36
N PRO A 295 -2.08 -22.99 -29.14
CA PRO A 295 -3.20 -23.94 -29.09
C PRO A 295 -2.81 -25.40 -29.33
N ASP A 296 -1.74 -25.66 -30.09
CA ASP A 296 -1.20 -27.00 -30.33
C ASP A 296 -0.48 -27.55 -29.09
N LEU A 297 0.17 -26.68 -28.29
CA LEU A 297 0.87 -27.04 -27.05
C LEU A 297 -0.07 -27.25 -25.86
N LEU A 298 -1.22 -26.56 -25.84
CA LEU A 298 -2.28 -26.74 -24.84
C LEU A 298 -2.96 -28.12 -24.92
N ARG A 299 -2.77 -28.87 -26.02
CA ARG A 299 -3.31 -30.22 -26.24
C ARG A 299 -2.38 -31.37 -25.82
N LEU A 300 -1.15 -31.06 -25.40
CA LEU A 300 -0.17 -32.08 -24.99
C LEU A 300 -0.53 -32.68 -23.61
N ARG A 301 -0.14 -33.94 -23.35
CA ARG A 301 -0.35 -34.67 -22.08
C ARG A 301 0.30 -33.93 -20.91
N ASP A 302 -0.22 -34.14 -19.70
CA ASP A 302 0.24 -33.52 -18.45
C ASP A 302 1.77 -33.69 -18.21
N ASP A 303 2.36 -34.76 -18.72
CA ASP A 303 3.79 -35.11 -18.61
C ASP A 303 4.71 -34.03 -19.24
N LYS A 304 4.33 -33.47 -20.40
CA LYS A 304 5.08 -32.41 -21.10
C LYS A 304 4.88 -31.02 -20.48
N ARG A 305 3.82 -30.84 -19.69
CA ARG A 305 3.59 -29.61 -18.91
C ARG A 305 4.56 -29.50 -17.74
N ASN A 306 5.00 -30.64 -17.18
CA ASN A 306 5.98 -30.69 -16.09
C ASN A 306 7.38 -30.27 -16.55
N GLU A 307 7.78 -30.71 -17.76
CA GLU A 307 9.07 -30.35 -18.37
C GLU A 307 9.18 -28.82 -18.56
N ARG A 308 8.10 -28.16 -18.97
CA ARG A 308 8.02 -26.69 -19.04
C ARG A 308 8.30 -26.01 -17.70
N ILE A 309 7.68 -26.50 -16.63
CA ILE A 309 7.81 -25.90 -15.29
C ILE A 309 9.26 -26.02 -14.80
N ALA A 310 9.88 -27.19 -15.02
CA ALA A 310 11.28 -27.41 -14.68
C ALA A 310 12.21 -26.45 -15.43
N LEU A 311 11.94 -26.20 -16.72
CA LEU A 311 12.71 -25.26 -17.53
C LEU A 311 12.56 -23.80 -17.06
N LEU A 312 11.35 -23.35 -16.75
CA LEU A 312 11.14 -21.99 -16.25
C LEU A 312 11.81 -21.79 -14.88
N ARG A 313 11.66 -22.75 -13.95
CA ARG A 313 12.35 -22.72 -12.66
C ARG A 313 13.88 -22.72 -12.80
N LEU A 314 14.41 -23.51 -13.73
CA LEU A 314 15.84 -23.50 -14.02
C LEU A 314 16.32 -22.12 -14.51
N ALA A 315 15.54 -21.46 -15.38
CA ALA A 315 15.86 -20.12 -15.84
C ALA A 315 15.83 -19.10 -14.70
N GLU A 316 14.80 -19.15 -13.86
CA GLU A 316 14.63 -18.29 -12.68
C GLU A 316 15.79 -18.46 -11.67
N SER A 317 16.16 -19.70 -11.34
CA SER A 317 17.32 -20.00 -10.47
C SER A 317 18.66 -19.49 -11.01
N LEU A 318 18.75 -19.26 -12.32
CA LEU A 318 19.92 -18.69 -12.98
C LEU A 318 19.82 -17.16 -13.16
N GLY A 319 18.80 -16.54 -12.59
CA GLY A 319 18.53 -15.11 -12.60
C GLY A 319 17.90 -14.60 -13.89
N ALA A 320 17.08 -15.40 -14.57
CA ALA A 320 16.22 -14.93 -15.67
C ALA A 320 14.89 -14.42 -15.15
N GLU A 321 14.35 -13.35 -15.75
CA GLU A 321 12.92 -13.06 -15.65
C GLU A 321 12.14 -14.11 -16.46
N THR A 322 11.16 -14.79 -15.89
CA THR A 322 10.38 -15.81 -16.62
C THR A 322 8.99 -15.34 -16.98
N VAL A 323 8.59 -15.49 -18.24
CA VAL A 323 7.27 -15.06 -18.73
C VAL A 323 6.60 -16.13 -19.58
N THR A 324 5.33 -16.39 -19.29
CA THR A 324 4.45 -17.20 -20.15
C THR A 324 3.58 -16.29 -21.01
N LEU A 325 3.71 -16.38 -22.33
CA LEU A 325 2.88 -15.66 -23.28
C LEU A 325 1.81 -16.58 -23.88
N SER A 326 0.62 -16.06 -24.16
CA SER A 326 -0.41 -16.79 -24.90
C SER A 326 -0.55 -16.17 -26.28
N GLY A 327 -0.36 -16.96 -27.35
CA GLY A 327 -0.33 -16.44 -28.72
C GLY A 327 -0.81 -17.44 -29.77
N ARG A 328 -1.33 -16.93 -30.89
CA ARG A 328 -1.74 -17.77 -32.03
C ARG A 328 -0.54 -18.44 -32.70
N SER A 329 0.57 -17.71 -32.78
CA SER A 329 1.86 -18.20 -33.24
C SER A 329 2.94 -17.82 -32.22
N ALA A 330 3.93 -18.71 -32.04
CA ALA A 330 5.04 -18.43 -31.14
C ALA A 330 5.92 -17.27 -31.66
N GLY A 331 6.13 -17.18 -32.99
CA GLY A 331 6.97 -16.14 -33.58
C GLY A 331 6.38 -14.74 -33.41
N GLU A 332 5.07 -14.58 -33.60
CA GLU A 332 4.40 -13.29 -33.41
C GLU A 332 4.40 -12.82 -31.97
N ALA A 333 4.04 -13.71 -31.03
CA ALA A 333 4.03 -13.37 -29.61
C ALA A 333 5.43 -13.02 -29.10
N LEU A 334 6.46 -13.75 -29.55
CA LEU A 334 7.85 -13.43 -29.22
C LEU A 334 8.30 -12.10 -29.83
N ALA A 335 7.95 -11.81 -31.09
CA ALA A 335 8.35 -10.56 -31.75
C ALA A 335 7.63 -9.33 -31.19
N GLU A 336 6.37 -9.47 -30.77
CA GLU A 336 5.62 -8.40 -30.09
C GLU A 336 6.21 -8.13 -28.71
N TYR A 337 6.40 -9.18 -27.92
CA TYR A 337 6.96 -9.05 -26.57
C TYR A 337 8.42 -8.58 -26.58
N ALA A 338 9.22 -9.01 -27.55
CA ALA A 338 10.59 -8.53 -27.75
C ALA A 338 10.63 -7.01 -27.98
N ARG A 339 9.69 -6.47 -28.77
CA ARG A 339 9.58 -5.02 -29.01
C ARG A 339 9.11 -4.27 -27.77
N GLU A 340 8.12 -4.80 -27.04
CA GLU A 340 7.63 -4.19 -25.79
C GLU A 340 8.72 -4.10 -24.72
N ARG A 341 9.56 -5.14 -24.59
CA ARG A 341 10.64 -5.21 -23.60
C ARG A 341 12.00 -4.71 -24.11
N ASN A 342 12.06 -4.12 -25.31
CA ASN A 342 13.30 -3.66 -25.98
C ASN A 342 14.41 -4.73 -25.97
N VAL A 343 14.07 -5.97 -26.29
CA VAL A 343 15.03 -7.07 -26.41
C VAL A 343 15.93 -6.82 -27.61
N THR A 344 17.25 -6.85 -27.41
CA THR A 344 18.24 -6.66 -28.49
C THR A 344 18.59 -7.98 -29.17
N ARG A 345 18.56 -9.11 -28.42
CA ARG A 345 18.89 -10.42 -28.95
C ARG A 345 17.93 -11.51 -28.51
N VAL A 346 17.46 -12.33 -29.46
CA VAL A 346 16.58 -13.47 -29.20
C VAL A 346 17.31 -14.78 -29.42
N VAL A 347 17.46 -15.58 -28.37
CA VAL A 347 18.05 -16.91 -28.42
C VAL A 347 16.96 -17.95 -28.65
N ILE A 348 17.07 -18.73 -29.72
CA ILE A 348 16.13 -19.82 -30.03
C ILE A 348 16.86 -21.13 -30.35
N GLY A 349 16.17 -22.26 -30.13
CA GLY A 349 16.64 -23.58 -30.56
C GLY A 349 16.48 -23.79 -32.07
N ARG A 350 17.34 -24.64 -32.65
CA ARG A 350 17.20 -25.05 -34.06
C ARG A 350 16.02 -26.02 -34.18
N PRO A 351 15.01 -25.75 -35.04
CA PRO A 351 13.83 -26.61 -35.15
C PRO A 351 14.20 -27.98 -35.76
N ARG A 352 13.85 -29.07 -35.07
CA ARG A 352 13.95 -30.45 -35.59
C ARG A 352 12.73 -30.76 -36.47
N ARG A 353 12.83 -30.62 -37.80
CA ARG A 353 11.77 -31.03 -38.75
C ARG A 353 12.32 -31.67 -40.02
N ALA A 354 11.58 -32.67 -40.52
CA ALA A 354 11.83 -33.31 -41.81
C ALA A 354 11.58 -32.32 -42.98
N LEU A 355 12.31 -32.49 -44.10
CA LEU A 355 12.33 -31.56 -45.23
C LEU A 355 10.95 -31.23 -45.83
N TRP A 356 10.03 -32.19 -45.88
CA TRP A 356 8.69 -31.97 -46.45
C TRP A 356 7.77 -31.14 -45.54
N GLN A 357 7.96 -31.19 -44.21
CA GLN A 357 7.18 -30.40 -43.25
C GLN A 357 7.54 -28.91 -43.30
N ARG A 358 8.69 -28.56 -43.91
CA ARG A 358 9.10 -27.18 -44.17
C ARG A 358 8.28 -26.51 -45.28
N LEU A 359 7.63 -27.29 -46.16
CA LEU A 359 6.86 -26.75 -47.28
C LEU A 359 5.45 -26.28 -46.88
N PHE A 360 4.88 -26.84 -45.80
CA PHE A 360 3.47 -26.62 -45.42
C PHE A 360 3.25 -25.72 -44.19
N ARG A 361 4.30 -25.42 -43.41
CA ARG A 361 4.21 -24.51 -42.25
C ARG A 361 5.48 -23.66 -42.14
N PRO A 362 5.36 -22.31 -42.03
CA PRO A 362 6.51 -21.48 -41.68
C PRO A 362 7.06 -21.86 -40.30
N SER A 363 8.38 -21.71 -40.12
CA SER A 363 9.05 -22.02 -38.86
C SER A 363 8.97 -20.82 -37.91
N THR A 364 8.96 -21.05 -36.60
CA THR A 364 9.01 -19.98 -35.58
C THR A 364 10.20 -19.05 -35.80
N TYR A 365 11.34 -19.59 -36.23
CA TYR A 365 12.51 -18.83 -36.69
C TYR A 365 12.20 -17.93 -37.89
N GLY A 366 11.55 -18.48 -38.93
CA GLY A 366 11.18 -17.73 -40.13
C GLY A 366 10.13 -16.65 -39.89
N GLU A 367 9.16 -16.90 -39.00
CA GLU A 367 8.17 -15.89 -38.58
C GLU A 367 8.81 -14.77 -37.76
N LEU A 368 9.74 -15.11 -36.86
CA LEU A 368 10.48 -14.13 -36.07
C LEU A 368 11.35 -13.27 -37.00
N LEU A 369 12.16 -13.86 -37.88
CA LEU A 369 12.98 -13.11 -38.84
C LEU A 369 12.17 -12.22 -39.79
N ALA A 370 11.00 -12.68 -40.23
CA ALA A 370 10.15 -11.88 -41.12
C ALA A 370 9.46 -10.71 -40.41
N LYS A 371 9.35 -10.73 -39.07
CA LYS A 371 8.61 -9.75 -38.27
C LYS A 371 9.48 -8.87 -37.37
N THR A 372 10.80 -9.09 -37.35
CA THR A 372 11.69 -8.40 -36.43
C THR A 372 12.81 -7.69 -37.19
N GLU A 373 12.67 -6.38 -37.37
CA GLU A 373 13.75 -5.50 -37.86
C GLU A 373 14.52 -4.94 -36.66
N GLY A 374 15.85 -5.14 -36.62
CA GLY A 374 16.72 -4.59 -35.57
C GLY A 374 16.93 -5.45 -34.32
N ILE A 375 16.49 -6.72 -34.32
CA ILE A 375 16.73 -7.67 -33.22
C ILE A 375 17.56 -8.85 -33.74
N ASP A 376 18.68 -9.13 -33.09
CA ASP A 376 19.58 -10.22 -33.49
C ASP A 376 19.02 -11.58 -33.03
N VAL A 377 18.84 -12.50 -33.96
CA VAL A 377 18.33 -13.85 -33.64
C VAL A 377 19.49 -14.85 -33.57
N HIS A 378 19.79 -15.34 -32.37
CA HIS A 378 20.85 -16.30 -32.10
C HIS A 378 20.32 -17.73 -32.03
N VAL A 379 20.76 -18.60 -32.94
CA VAL A 379 20.31 -20.00 -33.00
C VAL A 379 21.33 -20.94 -32.39
N VAL A 380 20.96 -21.66 -31.33
CA VAL A 380 21.84 -22.64 -30.68
C VAL A 380 21.57 -24.04 -31.27
N GLY A 381 22.58 -24.63 -31.92
CA GLY A 381 22.54 -26.01 -32.45
C GLY A 381 23.03 -27.06 -31.45
N GLY A 382 22.57 -28.32 -31.60
CA GLY A 382 22.96 -29.46 -30.77
C GLY A 382 24.31 -30.08 -31.18
N ALA A 383 25.06 -30.65 -30.21
CA ALA A 383 26.37 -31.28 -30.45
C ALA A 383 26.27 -32.69 -31.07
N ASP A 384 25.16 -33.40 -30.89
CA ASP A 384 24.98 -34.78 -31.37
C ASP A 384 24.66 -34.90 -32.87
N GLU A 385 24.51 -33.78 -33.59
CA GLU A 385 24.15 -33.81 -35.02
C GLU A 385 25.34 -33.95 -35.98
N ALA A 386 26.58 -33.71 -35.54
CA ALA A 386 27.75 -34.03 -36.35
C ALA A 386 27.86 -35.54 -36.63
N ALA A 387 27.25 -36.39 -35.78
CA ALA A 387 27.17 -37.83 -35.96
C ALA A 387 25.99 -38.27 -36.85
N ALA A 388 24.85 -37.57 -36.81
CA ALA A 388 23.65 -37.92 -37.57
C ALA A 388 23.74 -37.60 -39.08
N LEU A 389 24.68 -36.72 -39.48
CA LEU A 389 24.93 -36.38 -40.89
C LEU A 389 25.70 -37.46 -41.67
N ARG A 390 26.05 -38.60 -41.05
CA ARG A 390 26.95 -39.62 -41.64
C ARG A 390 26.31 -40.90 -42.19
N SER A 391 24.99 -41.05 -42.28
CA SER A 391 24.40 -42.23 -42.97
C SER A 391 23.11 -41.93 -43.77
N PRO A 392 23.21 -41.63 -45.08
CA PRO A 392 22.03 -41.30 -45.90
C PRO A 392 21.16 -42.51 -46.30
N PHE A 393 21.63 -43.75 -46.11
CA PHE A 393 21.01 -44.90 -46.80
C PHE A 393 20.17 -45.84 -45.93
N LEU A 394 20.50 -46.02 -44.64
CA LEU A 394 19.84 -47.02 -43.79
C LEU A 394 18.63 -46.50 -43.00
N ALA A 395 18.41 -45.18 -42.93
CA ALA A 395 17.21 -44.60 -42.32
C ALA A 395 15.97 -44.63 -43.22
N ARG A 396 16.15 -44.91 -44.53
CA ARG A 396 15.08 -44.87 -45.54
C ARG A 396 14.12 -46.06 -45.45
N THR A 397 14.59 -47.20 -44.93
CA THR A 397 13.83 -48.46 -44.92
C THR A 397 13.00 -48.69 -43.64
N ARG A 398 13.35 -48.00 -42.53
CA ARG A 398 12.57 -48.06 -41.27
C ARG A 398 11.43 -47.04 -41.20
N ALA A 399 11.49 -45.96 -42.00
CA ALA A 399 10.47 -44.92 -42.05
C ALA A 399 9.23 -45.31 -42.89
N TYR A 400 9.28 -46.39 -43.68
CA TYR A 400 8.14 -46.89 -44.47
C TYR A 400 7.25 -47.90 -43.72
N LEU A 401 7.71 -48.44 -42.58
CA LEU A 401 6.97 -49.43 -41.78
C LEU A 401 6.74 -49.01 -40.32
N GLY A 402 6.96 -47.74 -39.99
CA GLY A 402 6.85 -47.22 -38.62
C GLY A 402 6.43 -45.75 -38.61
N ALA A 403 5.19 -45.48 -39.03
CA ALA A 403 4.55 -44.20 -38.74
C ALA A 403 4.21 -44.12 -37.24
N PRO A 404 4.66 -43.10 -36.48
CA PRO A 404 4.15 -42.90 -35.14
C PRO A 404 2.68 -42.44 -35.24
N PRO A 405 1.76 -42.98 -34.42
CA PRO A 405 0.35 -42.64 -34.52
C PRO A 405 0.11 -41.22 -33.98
N PRO A 406 -0.82 -40.43 -34.55
CA PRO A 406 -1.43 -39.33 -33.81
C PRO A 406 -2.33 -39.94 -32.73
N SER A 407 -1.84 -40.04 -31.50
CA SER A 407 -2.63 -40.50 -30.35
C SER A 407 -3.59 -39.40 -29.87
N GLY A 408 -4.61 -39.12 -30.67
CA GLY A 408 -5.86 -38.53 -30.21
C GLY A 408 -6.96 -39.52 -30.55
N LYS A 409 -7.75 -39.97 -29.56
CA LYS A 409 -8.92 -40.82 -29.82
C LYS A 409 -9.75 -40.16 -30.93
N ILE A 410 -9.84 -40.77 -32.11
CA ILE A 410 -10.67 -40.28 -33.21
C ILE A 410 -12.10 -40.20 -32.67
N ARG A 411 -12.65 -38.98 -32.61
CA ARG A 411 -14.05 -38.78 -32.24
C ARG A 411 -14.91 -39.16 -33.46
N TRP A 412 -15.11 -40.46 -33.65
CA TRP A 412 -16.00 -41.07 -34.66
C TRP A 412 -17.36 -40.38 -34.86
N PRO A 413 -18.07 -39.88 -33.82
CA PRO A 413 -19.36 -39.23 -34.04
C PRO A 413 -19.29 -38.01 -34.98
N GLY A 414 -18.19 -37.28 -35.01
CA GLY A 414 -18.04 -36.16 -35.94
C GLY A 414 -17.97 -36.60 -37.41
N TYR A 415 -17.25 -37.70 -37.69
CA TYR A 415 -17.13 -38.26 -39.04
C TYR A 415 -18.42 -38.95 -39.49
N ALA A 416 -19.15 -39.60 -38.57
CA ALA A 416 -20.47 -40.15 -38.85
C ALA A 416 -21.47 -39.06 -39.25
N TRP A 417 -21.48 -37.93 -38.52
CA TRP A 417 -22.30 -36.77 -38.88
C TRP A 417 -21.88 -36.11 -40.20
N ALA A 418 -20.59 -36.12 -40.53
CA ALA A 418 -20.10 -35.65 -41.83
C ALA A 418 -20.73 -36.46 -42.98
N ILE A 419 -20.68 -37.78 -42.89
CA ILE A 419 -21.26 -38.70 -43.88
C ILE A 419 -22.79 -38.53 -43.93
N ALA A 420 -23.45 -38.51 -42.77
CA ALA A 420 -24.91 -38.39 -42.69
C ALA A 420 -25.42 -37.07 -43.28
N ALA A 421 -24.77 -35.94 -42.98
CA ALA A 421 -25.19 -34.65 -43.54
C ALA A 421 -24.96 -34.59 -45.05
N THR A 422 -23.84 -35.14 -45.56
CA THR A 422 -23.62 -35.22 -47.01
C THR A 422 -24.72 -36.06 -47.67
N ALA A 423 -25.07 -37.22 -47.11
CA ALA A 423 -26.15 -38.05 -47.64
C ALA A 423 -27.52 -37.33 -47.62
N ILE A 424 -27.82 -36.60 -46.55
CA ILE A 424 -29.05 -35.78 -46.45
C ILE A 424 -29.05 -34.69 -47.53
N CYS A 425 -27.93 -34.02 -47.76
CA CYS A 425 -27.79 -33.02 -48.82
C CYS A 425 -27.96 -33.64 -50.21
N THR A 426 -27.45 -34.84 -50.45
CA THR A 426 -27.66 -35.56 -51.71
C THR A 426 -29.14 -35.86 -51.94
N VAL A 427 -29.86 -36.37 -50.93
CA VAL A 427 -31.29 -36.66 -51.04
C VAL A 427 -32.10 -35.37 -51.25
N ALA A 428 -31.81 -34.32 -50.50
CA ALA A 428 -32.45 -33.02 -50.67
C ALA A 428 -32.16 -32.43 -52.06
N GLY A 429 -30.92 -32.55 -52.55
CA GLY A 429 -30.52 -32.12 -53.88
C GLY A 429 -31.26 -32.87 -54.98
N LEU A 430 -31.45 -34.19 -54.86
CA LEU A 430 -32.20 -35.01 -55.82
C LEU A 430 -33.69 -34.62 -55.86
N TRP A 431 -34.24 -34.17 -54.73
CA TRP A 431 -35.60 -33.65 -54.67
C TRP A 431 -35.72 -32.24 -55.28
N MET A 432 -34.66 -31.42 -55.16
CA MET A 432 -34.59 -30.06 -55.70
C MET A 432 -34.17 -29.98 -57.17
N SER A 433 -33.49 -31.00 -57.70
CA SER A 433 -32.94 -30.98 -59.07
C SER A 433 -33.94 -30.74 -60.20
N PRO A 434 -35.24 -31.12 -60.12
CA PRO A 434 -36.18 -30.79 -61.21
C PRO A 434 -36.64 -29.32 -61.21
N GLN A 435 -36.39 -28.55 -60.14
CA GLN A 435 -36.94 -27.19 -59.96
C GLN A 435 -35.86 -26.10 -59.80
N PHE A 436 -34.62 -26.48 -59.49
CA PHE A 436 -33.55 -25.54 -59.15
C PHE A 436 -32.29 -25.78 -60.00
N GLU A 437 -31.55 -24.70 -60.29
CA GLU A 437 -30.25 -24.77 -60.93
C GLU A 437 -29.19 -25.49 -60.05
N LEU A 438 -28.20 -26.10 -60.69
CA LEU A 438 -27.10 -26.82 -60.03
C LEU A 438 -26.32 -25.94 -59.03
N THR A 439 -26.24 -24.64 -59.27
CA THR A 439 -25.61 -23.65 -58.40
C THR A 439 -26.29 -23.58 -57.02
N ASN A 440 -27.61 -23.64 -56.97
CA ASN A 440 -28.38 -23.63 -55.72
C ASN A 440 -28.18 -24.93 -54.92
N ILE A 441 -28.06 -26.06 -55.62
CA ILE A 441 -27.78 -27.36 -54.99
C ILE A 441 -26.38 -27.36 -54.36
N ALA A 442 -25.38 -26.79 -55.05
CA ALA A 442 -24.03 -26.64 -54.50
C ALA A 442 -23.99 -25.80 -53.21
N MET A 443 -24.83 -24.77 -53.08
CA MET A 443 -24.93 -23.97 -51.85
C MET A 443 -25.45 -24.78 -50.65
N VAL A 444 -26.35 -25.74 -50.86
CA VAL A 444 -26.85 -26.63 -49.79
C VAL A 444 -25.72 -27.48 -49.22
N TYR A 445 -24.86 -28.01 -50.08
CA TYR A 445 -23.66 -28.74 -49.65
C TYR A 445 -22.68 -27.84 -48.88
N LEU A 446 -22.45 -26.61 -49.36
CA LEU A 446 -21.60 -25.64 -48.65
C LEU A 446 -22.15 -25.31 -47.25
N LEU A 447 -23.47 -25.16 -47.12
CA LEU A 447 -24.13 -24.90 -45.84
C LEU A 447 -23.95 -26.07 -44.85
N ALA A 448 -24.08 -27.32 -45.32
CA ALA A 448 -23.86 -28.49 -44.47
C ALA A 448 -22.41 -28.61 -44.00
N VAL A 449 -21.45 -28.36 -44.90
CA VAL A 449 -20.03 -28.31 -44.53
C VAL A 449 -19.77 -27.20 -43.50
N ALA A 450 -20.40 -26.04 -43.64
CA ALA A 450 -20.31 -24.95 -42.68
C ALA A 450 -20.82 -25.37 -41.29
N LEU A 451 -21.97 -26.05 -41.21
CA LEU A 451 -22.58 -26.50 -39.97
C LEU A 451 -21.73 -27.58 -39.26
N ILE A 452 -21.21 -28.54 -40.02
CA ILE A 452 -20.32 -29.59 -39.50
C ILE A 452 -19.02 -28.99 -39.01
N SER A 453 -18.46 -28.03 -39.74
CA SER A 453 -17.27 -27.31 -39.30
C SER A 453 -17.54 -26.51 -38.02
N ALA A 454 -18.70 -25.86 -37.92
CA ALA A 454 -19.08 -25.12 -36.73
C ALA A 454 -19.21 -26.03 -35.51
N ARG A 455 -19.65 -27.29 -35.66
CA ARG A 455 -19.94 -28.18 -34.52
C ARG A 455 -18.81 -29.15 -34.16
N TYR A 456 -18.19 -29.80 -35.14
CA TYR A 456 -17.34 -30.99 -34.96
C TYR A 456 -15.84 -30.77 -35.30
N GLY A 457 -15.46 -29.61 -35.83
CA GLY A 457 -14.05 -29.23 -36.04
C GLY A 457 -13.44 -29.71 -37.38
N ARG A 458 -12.11 -29.53 -37.52
CA ARG A 458 -11.40 -29.60 -38.82
C ARG A 458 -11.49 -30.94 -39.54
N GLY A 459 -11.29 -32.07 -38.85
CA GLY A 459 -11.25 -33.39 -39.47
C GLY A 459 -12.58 -33.77 -40.15
N PRO A 460 -13.70 -33.75 -39.40
CA PRO A 460 -15.04 -33.94 -39.96
C PRO A 460 -15.41 -32.95 -41.07
N ALA A 461 -15.01 -31.68 -40.95
CA ALA A 461 -15.29 -30.65 -41.96
C ALA A 461 -14.59 -30.94 -43.31
N VAL A 462 -13.31 -31.33 -43.28
CA VAL A 462 -12.56 -31.71 -44.48
C VAL A 462 -13.15 -32.97 -45.12
N THR A 463 -13.56 -33.92 -44.29
CA THR A 463 -14.22 -35.14 -44.78
C THR A 463 -15.56 -34.81 -45.45
N ALA A 464 -16.38 -33.95 -44.82
CA ALA A 464 -17.63 -33.48 -45.38
C ALA A 464 -17.44 -32.71 -46.69
N SER A 465 -16.40 -31.87 -46.81
CA SER A 465 -16.14 -31.12 -48.04
C SER A 465 -15.72 -32.02 -49.20
N ILE A 466 -14.89 -33.04 -48.95
CA ILE A 466 -14.48 -34.00 -49.98
C ILE A 466 -15.68 -34.84 -50.43
N LEU A 467 -16.45 -35.36 -49.46
CA LEU A 467 -17.65 -36.14 -49.75
C LEU A 467 -18.72 -35.31 -50.46
N ALA A 468 -18.86 -34.02 -50.11
CA ALA A 468 -19.78 -33.10 -50.76
C ALA A 468 -19.41 -32.87 -52.24
N VAL A 469 -18.14 -32.60 -52.55
CA VAL A 469 -17.68 -32.44 -53.94
C VAL A 469 -17.87 -33.74 -54.72
N ALA A 470 -17.46 -34.87 -54.16
CA ALA A 470 -17.60 -36.17 -54.81
C ALA A 470 -19.07 -36.56 -55.04
N SER A 471 -19.95 -36.30 -54.07
CA SER A 471 -21.38 -36.58 -54.20
C SER A 471 -22.05 -35.61 -55.18
N PHE A 472 -21.64 -34.35 -55.20
CA PHE A 472 -22.18 -33.36 -56.13
C PHE A 472 -21.82 -33.70 -57.58
N ASP A 473 -20.56 -34.06 -57.85
CA ASP A 473 -20.09 -34.49 -59.17
C ASP A 473 -20.85 -35.75 -59.65
N PHE A 474 -20.86 -36.80 -58.83
CA PHE A 474 -21.45 -38.08 -59.21
C PHE A 474 -22.96 -38.04 -59.46
N PHE A 475 -23.73 -37.25 -58.69
CA PHE A 475 -25.20 -37.28 -58.75
C PHE A 475 -25.83 -36.16 -59.58
N PHE A 476 -25.14 -35.03 -59.81
CA PHE A 476 -25.77 -33.83 -60.41
C PHE A 476 -25.06 -33.31 -61.67
N VAL A 477 -23.81 -33.68 -61.93
CA VAL A 477 -23.06 -33.19 -63.09
C VAL A 477 -23.20 -34.18 -64.27
N PRO A 478 -23.66 -33.74 -65.46
CA PRO A 478 -23.75 -34.63 -66.62
C PRO A 478 -22.36 -35.00 -67.18
N PRO A 479 -22.10 -36.24 -67.60
CA PRO A 479 -22.97 -37.42 -67.49
C PRO A 479 -23.17 -37.91 -66.04
N LEU A 480 -24.43 -38.17 -65.66
CA LEU A 480 -24.77 -38.59 -64.30
C LEU A 480 -24.23 -40.00 -63.98
N MET A 481 -23.98 -40.27 -62.70
CA MET A 481 -23.46 -41.54 -62.16
C MET A 481 -22.06 -41.92 -62.66
N THR A 482 -21.25 -40.91 -63.02
CA THR A 482 -19.84 -41.09 -63.35
C THR A 482 -19.03 -39.89 -62.89
N PHE A 483 -17.73 -40.08 -62.66
CA PHE A 483 -16.76 -39.02 -62.34
C PHE A 483 -16.11 -38.45 -63.62
N ALA A 484 -16.69 -38.74 -64.79
CA ALA A 484 -16.16 -38.30 -66.08
C ALA A 484 -16.60 -36.86 -66.37
N VAL A 485 -15.79 -35.89 -65.95
CA VAL A 485 -16.06 -34.46 -66.16
C VAL A 485 -15.76 -34.08 -67.62
N SER A 486 -16.81 -33.93 -68.43
CA SER A 486 -16.71 -33.57 -69.85
C SER A 486 -16.62 -32.06 -70.09
N ASP A 487 -17.05 -31.23 -69.13
CA ASP A 487 -17.07 -29.77 -69.24
C ASP A 487 -16.15 -29.13 -68.17
N VAL A 488 -15.23 -28.28 -68.65
CA VAL A 488 -14.24 -27.56 -67.83
C VAL A 488 -14.93 -26.59 -66.84
N GLN A 489 -16.15 -26.13 -67.13
CA GLN A 489 -16.92 -25.24 -66.25
C GLN A 489 -17.22 -25.88 -64.87
N TYR A 490 -17.43 -27.19 -64.81
CA TYR A 490 -17.67 -27.89 -63.54
C TYR A 490 -16.41 -28.06 -62.71
N LEU A 491 -15.24 -28.21 -63.34
CA LEU A 491 -13.94 -28.23 -62.64
C LEU A 491 -13.70 -26.93 -61.87
N ILE A 492 -14.06 -25.78 -62.46
CA ILE A 492 -13.97 -24.47 -61.80
C ILE A 492 -14.92 -24.42 -60.60
N THR A 493 -16.15 -24.94 -60.75
CA THR A 493 -17.15 -24.97 -59.67
C THR A 493 -16.69 -25.85 -58.50
N PHE A 494 -16.08 -27.01 -58.75
CA PHE A 494 -15.54 -27.87 -57.71
C PHE A 494 -14.36 -27.22 -56.97
N ALA A 495 -13.47 -26.56 -57.71
CA ALA A 495 -12.35 -25.84 -57.13
C ALA A 495 -12.83 -24.70 -56.23
N ILE A 496 -13.79 -23.89 -56.69
CA ILE A 496 -14.37 -22.79 -55.89
C ILE A 496 -15.11 -23.36 -54.68
N MET A 497 -15.93 -24.40 -54.85
CA MET A 497 -16.68 -25.02 -53.75
C MET A 497 -15.74 -25.60 -52.69
N LEU A 498 -14.65 -26.26 -53.10
CA LEU A 498 -13.63 -26.78 -52.18
C LEU A 498 -12.90 -25.66 -51.45
N VAL A 499 -12.52 -24.59 -52.15
CA VAL A 499 -11.85 -23.41 -51.56
C VAL A 499 -12.79 -22.74 -50.55
N VAL A 500 -14.05 -22.49 -50.90
CA VAL A 500 -15.04 -21.86 -50.02
C VAL A 500 -15.32 -22.74 -48.80
N ALA A 501 -15.49 -24.05 -48.98
CA ALA A 501 -15.64 -25.01 -47.89
C ALA A 501 -14.45 -25.00 -46.92
N LEU A 502 -13.21 -24.99 -47.44
CA LEU A 502 -12.00 -24.92 -46.63
C LEU A 502 -11.84 -23.55 -45.92
N LEU A 503 -12.27 -22.47 -46.56
CA LEU A 503 -12.23 -21.11 -46.02
C LEU A 503 -13.23 -20.96 -44.87
N ILE A 504 -14.47 -21.45 -45.05
CA ILE A 504 -15.48 -21.57 -43.98
C ILE A 504 -14.94 -22.43 -42.83
N ALA A 505 -14.26 -23.54 -43.15
CA ALA A 505 -13.67 -24.39 -42.13
C ALA A 505 -12.57 -23.70 -41.32
N ASN A 506 -11.77 -22.84 -41.95
CA ASN A 506 -10.68 -22.10 -41.31
C ASN A 506 -11.18 -20.91 -40.46
N LEU A 507 -12.23 -20.20 -40.92
CA LEU A 507 -12.85 -19.09 -40.18
C LEU A 507 -13.49 -19.57 -38.87
N ASN A 508 -14.23 -20.69 -38.91
CA ASN A 508 -14.88 -21.24 -37.72
C ASN A 508 -13.89 -21.68 -36.62
N ILE A 509 -12.69 -22.13 -37.02
CA ILE A 509 -11.60 -22.46 -36.07
C ILE A 509 -11.08 -21.19 -35.39
N SER A 510 -10.93 -20.11 -36.14
CA SER A 510 -10.40 -18.83 -35.63
C SER A 510 -11.32 -18.21 -34.56
N VAL A 511 -12.64 -18.31 -34.73
CA VAL A 511 -13.64 -17.79 -33.76
C VAL A 511 -13.63 -18.57 -32.44
N ARG A 512 -13.56 -19.92 -32.48
CA ARG A 512 -13.53 -20.76 -31.26
C ARG A 512 -12.25 -20.60 -30.45
N LEU A 513 -11.13 -20.29 -31.11
CA LEU A 513 -9.85 -20.05 -30.44
C LEU A 513 -9.85 -18.75 -29.62
N GLN A 514 -10.65 -17.73 -29.99
CA GLN A 514 -10.76 -16.48 -29.25
C GLN A 514 -11.56 -16.63 -27.93
N ALA A 515 -12.62 -17.45 -27.92
CA ALA A 515 -13.49 -17.59 -26.75
C ALA A 515 -12.81 -18.25 -25.52
N ASN A 516 -11.87 -19.16 -25.73
CA ASN A 516 -11.22 -19.90 -24.62
C ASN A 516 -10.03 -19.15 -23.98
N VAL A 517 -9.36 -18.27 -24.73
CA VAL A 517 -8.21 -17.49 -24.24
C VAL A 517 -8.65 -16.27 -23.42
N ALA A 518 -9.80 -15.68 -23.74
CA ALA A 518 -10.36 -14.55 -22.97
C ALA A 518 -10.87 -14.97 -21.57
N GLY A 519 -11.48 -16.15 -21.43
CA GLY A 519 -12.19 -16.54 -20.20
C GLY A 519 -11.32 -16.87 -18.99
N HIS A 520 -10.02 -17.19 -19.16
CA HIS A 520 -9.15 -17.54 -18.03
C HIS A 520 -8.61 -16.30 -17.29
N ARG A 521 -8.35 -15.20 -18.00
CA ARG A 521 -7.90 -13.93 -17.39
C ARG A 521 -9.03 -13.24 -16.63
N GLU A 522 -10.24 -13.22 -17.22
CA GLU A 522 -11.42 -12.59 -16.62
C GLU A 522 -11.82 -13.23 -15.28
N ARG A 523 -11.75 -14.56 -15.18
CA ARG A 523 -12.05 -15.28 -13.92
C ARG A 523 -11.06 -14.99 -12.80
N ARG A 524 -9.75 -14.88 -13.10
CA ARG A 524 -8.71 -14.60 -12.09
C ARG A 524 -8.92 -13.22 -11.47
N THR A 525 -9.17 -12.21 -12.29
CA THR A 525 -9.42 -10.83 -11.82
C THR A 525 -10.70 -10.75 -10.99
N ALA A 526 -11.76 -11.46 -11.40
CA ALA A 526 -13.01 -11.50 -10.66
C ALA A 526 -12.86 -12.11 -9.25
N LEU A 527 -12.08 -13.19 -9.10
CA LEU A 527 -11.83 -13.85 -7.80
C LEU A 527 -10.99 -12.98 -6.85
N LEU A 528 -9.92 -12.34 -7.35
CA LEU A 528 -9.12 -11.40 -6.57
C LEU A 528 -9.95 -10.19 -6.11
N TYR A 529 -10.81 -9.66 -6.99
CA TYR A 529 -11.69 -8.54 -6.66
C TYR A 529 -12.73 -8.91 -5.59
N ALA A 530 -13.33 -10.10 -5.69
CA ALA A 530 -14.31 -10.57 -4.71
C ALA A 530 -13.72 -10.66 -3.30
N MET A 531 -12.52 -11.23 -3.17
CA MET A 531 -11.81 -11.31 -1.88
C MET A 531 -11.45 -9.93 -1.35
N THR A 532 -10.86 -9.07 -2.18
CA THR A 532 -10.41 -7.74 -1.76
C THR A 532 -11.60 -6.90 -1.26
N ARG A 533 -12.75 -6.98 -1.95
CA ARG A 533 -13.98 -6.30 -1.55
C ARG A 533 -14.52 -6.82 -0.21
N GLU A 534 -14.48 -8.12 0.03
CA GLU A 534 -14.97 -8.70 1.28
C GLU A 534 -14.03 -8.41 2.47
N LEU A 535 -12.70 -8.50 2.25
CA LEU A 535 -11.71 -8.05 3.23
C LEU A 535 -11.89 -6.56 3.56
N ALA A 536 -12.21 -5.74 2.56
CA ALA A 536 -12.39 -4.31 2.76
C ALA A 536 -13.56 -3.96 3.70
N GLY A 537 -14.63 -4.77 3.68
CA GLY A 537 -15.84 -4.58 4.49
C GLY A 537 -15.82 -5.29 5.85
N THR A 538 -14.82 -6.13 6.12
CA THR A 538 -14.72 -6.92 7.35
C THR A 538 -13.91 -6.18 8.40
N ARG A 539 -14.37 -6.17 9.66
CA ARG A 539 -13.64 -5.61 10.81
C ARG A 539 -13.09 -6.72 11.70
N GLY A 540 -11.90 -6.50 12.25
CA GLY A 540 -11.22 -7.41 13.17
C GLY A 540 -10.33 -8.44 12.46
N GLN A 541 -9.13 -8.65 13.01
CA GLN A 541 -8.09 -9.48 12.40
C GLN A 541 -8.54 -10.96 12.25
N GLU A 542 -9.22 -11.53 13.25
CA GLU A 542 -9.72 -12.91 13.19
C GLU A 542 -10.79 -13.11 12.11
N ALA A 543 -11.68 -12.13 11.92
CA ALA A 543 -12.70 -12.20 10.89
C ALA A 543 -12.08 -12.12 9.49
N MET A 544 -11.10 -11.23 9.30
CA MET A 544 -10.33 -11.12 8.06
C MET A 544 -9.55 -12.41 7.75
N ALA A 545 -8.93 -13.02 8.76
CA ALA A 545 -8.23 -14.30 8.61
C ALA A 545 -9.17 -15.42 8.12
N ARG A 546 -10.43 -15.48 8.61
CA ARG A 546 -11.43 -16.45 8.12
C ARG A 546 -11.84 -16.21 6.67
N VAL A 547 -12.04 -14.95 6.28
CA VAL A 547 -12.32 -14.59 4.88
C VAL A 547 -11.17 -15.03 3.98
N ALA A 548 -9.92 -14.79 4.39
CA ALA A 548 -8.73 -15.22 3.68
C ALA A 548 -8.66 -16.76 3.51
N VAL A 549 -8.89 -17.52 4.60
CA VAL A 549 -8.90 -18.99 4.55
C VAL A 549 -9.92 -19.52 3.54
N ARG A 550 -11.13 -18.97 3.50
CA ARG A 550 -12.18 -19.41 2.56
C ARG A 550 -11.80 -19.14 1.11
N HIS A 551 -11.43 -17.90 0.77
CA HIS A 551 -11.10 -17.53 -0.62
C HIS A 551 -9.85 -18.23 -1.14
N VAL A 552 -8.80 -18.35 -0.32
CA VAL A 552 -7.58 -19.07 -0.71
C VAL A 552 -7.89 -20.57 -0.90
N SER A 553 -8.72 -21.16 -0.03
CA SER A 553 -9.11 -22.57 -0.20
C SER A 553 -9.91 -22.82 -1.48
N GLU A 554 -10.86 -21.93 -1.81
CA GLU A 554 -11.68 -22.02 -3.04
C GLU A 554 -10.85 -21.94 -4.32
N VAL A 555 -9.80 -21.10 -4.35
CA VAL A 555 -8.95 -20.92 -5.54
C VAL A 555 -7.92 -22.02 -5.69
N PHE A 556 -7.27 -22.42 -4.59
CA PHE A 556 -6.14 -23.35 -4.62
C PHE A 556 -6.54 -24.81 -4.40
N ASP A 557 -7.81 -25.08 -4.08
CA ASP A 557 -8.33 -26.43 -3.84
C ASP A 557 -7.46 -27.15 -2.80
N GLY A 558 -7.46 -26.61 -1.57
CA GLY A 558 -6.56 -27.04 -0.50
C GLY A 558 -6.99 -26.56 0.88
N GLN A 559 -6.33 -27.08 1.91
CA GLN A 559 -6.54 -26.65 3.29
C GLN A 559 -5.64 -25.45 3.60
N VAL A 560 -6.18 -24.42 4.26
CA VAL A 560 -5.50 -23.15 4.50
C VAL A 560 -5.56 -22.79 5.98
N VAL A 561 -4.50 -22.18 6.51
CA VAL A 561 -4.49 -21.55 7.83
C VAL A 561 -3.85 -20.17 7.72
N VAL A 562 -4.38 -19.21 8.46
CA VAL A 562 -3.74 -17.90 8.67
C VAL A 562 -3.36 -17.84 10.14
N LEU A 563 -2.07 -17.67 10.40
CA LEU A 563 -1.48 -17.60 11.73
C LEU A 563 -1.08 -16.15 12.01
N LEU A 564 -1.63 -15.59 13.08
CA LEU A 564 -1.32 -14.24 13.52
C LEU A 564 -0.43 -14.30 14.76
N PRO A 565 0.57 -13.42 14.89
CA PRO A 565 1.44 -13.36 16.05
C PRO A 565 0.73 -12.72 17.25
N ASP A 566 1.08 -13.16 18.46
CA ASP A 566 0.75 -12.45 19.69
C ASP A 566 1.71 -11.25 19.92
N GLY A 567 1.54 -10.50 21.02
CA GLY A 567 2.39 -9.36 21.38
C GLY A 567 3.89 -9.67 21.42
N ASP A 568 4.27 -10.91 21.75
CA ASP A 568 5.65 -11.41 21.75
C ASP A 568 6.12 -11.98 20.39
N ARG A 569 5.41 -11.70 19.30
CA ARG A 569 5.68 -12.19 17.93
C ARG A 569 5.63 -13.71 17.76
N ARG A 570 5.02 -14.44 18.71
CA ARG A 570 4.85 -15.89 18.65
C ARG A 570 3.55 -16.25 17.93
N LEU A 571 3.65 -17.16 16.97
CA LEU A 571 2.48 -17.67 16.26
C LEU A 571 1.74 -18.70 17.11
N HIS A 572 0.42 -18.56 17.16
CA HIS A 572 -0.47 -19.51 17.80
C HIS A 572 -1.53 -20.02 16.83
N TYR A 573 -2.04 -21.22 17.08
CA TYR A 573 -3.22 -21.69 16.35
C TYR A 573 -4.42 -20.79 16.64
N PRO A 574 -5.27 -20.50 15.62
CA PRO A 574 -6.48 -19.73 15.83
C PRO A 574 -7.39 -20.39 16.88
N ARG A 575 -7.89 -19.61 17.85
CA ARG A 575 -8.76 -20.13 18.94
C ARG A 575 -10.23 -20.30 18.53
N GLY A 576 -10.61 -19.81 17.35
CA GLY A 576 -12.00 -19.84 16.85
C GLY A 576 -12.43 -21.17 16.21
N GLU A 577 -13.72 -21.26 15.87
CA GLU A 577 -14.30 -22.44 15.22
C GLU A 577 -13.64 -22.70 13.85
N SER A 578 -13.15 -23.93 13.66
CA SER A 578 -12.42 -24.34 12.47
C SER A 578 -13.36 -24.55 11.28
N LEU A 579 -13.02 -23.95 10.13
CA LEU A 579 -13.74 -24.20 8.88
C LEU A 579 -13.37 -25.59 8.32
N PRO A 580 -14.21 -26.22 7.47
CA PRO A 580 -13.86 -27.45 6.76
C PRO A 580 -12.57 -27.32 5.91
N ALA A 581 -12.32 -26.10 5.43
CA ALA A 581 -11.15 -25.71 4.67
C ALA A 581 -9.89 -25.42 5.53
N SER A 582 -9.98 -25.48 6.86
CA SER A 582 -8.87 -25.10 7.74
C SER A 582 -7.79 -26.19 7.85
N LEU A 583 -6.52 -25.81 7.69
CA LEU A 583 -5.37 -26.70 7.90
C LEU A 583 -5.10 -26.88 9.41
N ARG A 584 -5.39 -28.08 9.94
CA ARG A 584 -5.31 -28.39 11.39
C ARG A 584 -3.94 -28.84 11.88
N GLY A 585 -3.05 -29.26 10.97
CA GLY A 585 -1.72 -29.82 11.29
C GLY A 585 -0.57 -28.97 10.75
N ALA A 586 -0.72 -27.65 10.72
CA ALA A 586 0.31 -26.76 10.22
C ALA A 586 1.54 -26.79 11.14
N ASP A 587 2.72 -27.04 10.60
CA ASP A 587 3.99 -26.93 11.33
C ASP A 587 4.24 -25.49 11.79
N LEU A 588 4.04 -25.24 13.09
CA LEU A 588 4.26 -23.93 13.70
C LEU A 588 5.74 -23.54 13.72
N ALA A 589 6.69 -24.48 13.71
CA ALA A 589 8.10 -24.16 13.70
C ALA A 589 8.51 -23.58 12.33
N VAL A 590 8.01 -24.18 11.25
CA VAL A 590 8.21 -23.65 9.88
C VAL A 590 7.51 -22.30 9.75
N ALA A 591 6.28 -22.17 10.25
CA ALA A 591 5.57 -20.89 10.22
C ALA A 591 6.29 -19.81 11.03
N GLN A 592 6.82 -20.14 12.22
CA GLN A 592 7.58 -19.19 13.03
C GLN A 592 8.86 -18.75 12.32
N TRP A 593 9.57 -19.67 11.65
CA TRP A 593 10.74 -19.32 10.85
C TRP A 593 10.37 -18.29 9.76
N VAL A 594 9.25 -18.48 9.07
CA VAL A 594 8.72 -17.53 8.06
C VAL A 594 8.36 -16.17 8.69
N GLN A 595 7.79 -16.17 9.88
CA GLN A 595 7.46 -14.95 10.63
C GLN A 595 8.72 -14.14 10.99
N ASP A 596 9.79 -14.83 11.37
CA ASP A 596 11.03 -14.22 11.84
C ASP A 596 11.90 -13.72 10.68
N HIS A 597 11.98 -14.47 9.57
CA HIS A 597 12.84 -14.15 8.42
C HIS A 597 12.12 -13.40 7.30
N GLY A 598 10.78 -13.47 7.25
CA GLY A 598 10.00 -12.84 6.19
C GLY A 598 10.23 -13.48 4.82
N GLU A 599 10.59 -14.76 4.76
CA GLU A 599 10.82 -15.48 3.50
C GLU A 599 9.85 -16.67 3.37
N PRO A 600 9.38 -17.02 2.15
CA PRO A 600 8.57 -18.22 1.94
C PRO A 600 9.31 -19.49 2.32
N ALA A 601 8.60 -20.46 2.91
CA ALA A 601 9.18 -21.76 3.26
C ALA A 601 8.20 -22.92 3.03
N GLY A 602 8.72 -24.14 3.07
CA GLY A 602 7.93 -25.37 2.97
C GLY A 602 7.80 -25.90 1.54
N PHE A 603 6.74 -26.67 1.30
CA PHE A 603 6.58 -27.49 0.11
C PHE A 603 6.78 -26.72 -1.21
N GLY A 604 7.82 -27.02 -1.97
CA GLY A 604 8.03 -26.38 -3.29
C GLY A 604 8.77 -25.05 -3.27
N THR A 605 9.31 -24.64 -2.12
CA THR A 605 10.27 -23.55 -1.95
C THR A 605 11.69 -24.09 -1.75
N ASP A 606 12.71 -23.24 -1.82
CA ASP A 606 14.11 -23.63 -1.56
C ASP A 606 14.43 -23.76 -0.05
N THR A 607 13.54 -23.24 0.81
CA THR A 607 13.74 -23.17 2.26
C THR A 607 12.81 -24.13 2.99
N LEU A 608 13.37 -25.03 3.79
CA LEU A 608 12.63 -26.07 4.52
C LEU A 608 11.66 -26.91 3.64
N PRO A 609 12.10 -27.45 2.48
CA PRO A 609 11.22 -28.09 1.50
C PRO A 609 10.56 -29.39 1.98
N ALA A 610 11.02 -29.95 3.11
CA ALA A 610 10.48 -31.17 3.71
C ALA A 610 9.10 -30.97 4.37
N ALA A 611 8.69 -29.72 4.63
CA ALA A 611 7.37 -29.46 5.17
C ALA A 611 6.27 -29.79 4.14
N GLY A 612 5.14 -30.34 4.60
CA GLY A 612 4.05 -30.76 3.70
C GLY A 612 3.21 -29.62 3.12
N ALA A 613 3.28 -28.42 3.70
CA ALA A 613 2.53 -27.23 3.28
C ALA A 613 3.47 -26.11 2.81
N VAL A 614 2.95 -25.19 2.00
CA VAL A 614 3.60 -23.90 1.67
C VAL A 614 3.27 -22.88 2.75
N TYR A 615 4.27 -22.15 3.23
CA TYR A 615 4.12 -21.07 4.18
C TYR A 615 4.60 -19.76 3.55
N LEU A 616 3.75 -18.75 3.54
CA LEU A 616 4.03 -17.44 2.97
C LEU A 616 3.90 -16.34 4.02
N PRO A 617 4.85 -15.41 4.10
CA PRO A 617 4.78 -14.28 5.02
C PRO A 617 3.74 -13.26 4.55
N LEU A 618 2.93 -12.78 5.49
CA LEU A 618 2.04 -11.64 5.29
C LEU A 618 2.82 -10.36 5.58
N LYS A 619 3.56 -9.86 4.58
CA LYS A 619 4.46 -8.71 4.71
C LYS A 619 3.66 -7.40 4.76
N GLY A 620 3.69 -6.71 5.89
CA GLY A 620 3.30 -5.30 6.00
C GLY A 620 4.46 -4.37 5.66
N SER A 621 4.23 -3.06 5.73
CA SER A 621 5.23 -2.03 5.44
C SER A 621 6.39 -2.00 6.45
N GLN A 622 6.14 -2.36 7.72
CA GLN A 622 7.14 -2.30 8.80
C GLN A 622 7.52 -3.67 9.38
N ALA A 623 6.65 -4.69 9.27
CA ALA A 623 6.88 -6.00 9.86
C ALA A 623 6.05 -7.09 9.17
N THR A 624 6.43 -8.35 9.39
CA THR A 624 5.59 -9.50 9.05
C THR A 624 4.40 -9.55 10.01
N LEU A 625 3.19 -9.44 9.48
CA LEU A 625 1.95 -9.37 10.26
C LEU A 625 1.38 -10.75 10.60
N GLY A 626 1.91 -11.79 9.99
CA GLY A 626 1.47 -13.17 10.17
C GLY A 626 1.93 -14.06 9.03
N VAL A 627 1.43 -15.30 9.01
CA VAL A 627 1.84 -16.32 8.04
C VAL A 627 0.61 -17.04 7.50
N VAL A 628 0.52 -17.20 6.19
CA VAL A 628 -0.48 -18.06 5.56
C VAL A 628 0.15 -19.41 5.20
N GLY A 629 -0.44 -20.49 5.73
CA GLY A 629 -0.07 -21.87 5.42
C GLY A 629 -1.09 -22.50 4.47
N VAL A 630 -0.64 -23.10 3.38
CA VAL A 630 -1.50 -23.75 2.37
C VAL A 630 -1.02 -25.17 2.14
N LEU A 631 -1.88 -26.14 2.44
CA LEU A 631 -1.72 -27.54 2.08
C LEU A 631 -2.56 -27.84 0.83
N PRO A 632 -1.94 -27.92 -0.36
CA PRO A 632 -2.68 -28.16 -1.60
C PRO A 632 -3.23 -29.60 -1.67
N ALA A 633 -4.47 -29.78 -2.15
CA ALA A 633 -5.00 -31.12 -2.42
C ALA A 633 -4.26 -31.79 -3.60
N ASN A 634 -3.76 -30.99 -4.54
CA ASN A 634 -2.88 -31.43 -5.61
C ASN A 634 -1.53 -30.71 -5.51
N PRO A 635 -0.49 -31.35 -4.94
CA PRO A 635 0.83 -30.74 -4.78
C PRO A 635 1.41 -30.21 -6.08
N ARG A 636 1.07 -30.85 -7.21
CA ARG A 636 1.48 -30.44 -8.57
C ARG A 636 0.92 -29.09 -9.03
N ARG A 637 -0.20 -28.61 -8.46
CA ARG A 637 -0.82 -27.32 -8.84
C ARG A 637 -0.11 -26.13 -8.20
N VAL A 638 0.31 -26.24 -6.95
CA VAL A 638 1.02 -25.13 -6.26
C VAL A 638 2.46 -24.97 -6.73
N LEU A 639 3.07 -26.02 -7.30
CA LEU A 639 4.40 -25.96 -7.89
C LEU A 639 4.46 -25.14 -9.22
N LEU A 640 3.33 -24.80 -9.82
CA LEU A 640 3.30 -23.93 -11.00
C LEU A 640 3.70 -22.49 -10.59
N PRO A 641 4.73 -21.86 -11.21
CA PRO A 641 5.15 -20.50 -10.87
C PRO A 641 4.01 -19.47 -10.92
N GLU A 642 3.12 -19.58 -11.90
CA GLU A 642 1.95 -18.70 -12.03
C GLU A 642 0.95 -18.83 -10.86
N GLN A 643 0.81 -20.03 -10.30
CA GLN A 643 -0.06 -20.30 -9.15
C GLN A 643 0.61 -19.88 -7.85
N PHE A 644 1.92 -20.09 -7.73
CA PHE A 644 2.70 -19.61 -6.61
C PHE A 644 2.68 -18.08 -6.54
N HIS A 645 2.91 -17.39 -7.66
CA HIS A 645 2.82 -15.92 -7.73
C HIS A 645 1.41 -15.39 -7.48
N LEU A 646 0.37 -16.13 -7.90
CA LEU A 646 -1.00 -15.81 -7.53
C LEU A 646 -1.19 -15.94 -6.01
N LEU A 647 -0.64 -16.97 -5.39
CA LEU A 647 -0.73 -17.16 -3.93
C LEU A 647 0.01 -16.05 -3.17
N GLU A 648 1.19 -15.62 -3.66
CA GLU A 648 1.89 -14.43 -3.15
C GLU A 648 1.04 -13.16 -3.29
N THR A 649 0.34 -13.00 -4.41
CA THR A 649 -0.57 -11.87 -4.62
C THR A 649 -1.71 -11.88 -3.59
N PHE A 650 -2.29 -13.04 -3.31
CA PHE A 650 -3.29 -13.22 -2.26
C PHE A 650 -2.71 -12.88 -0.88
N ALA A 651 -1.53 -13.40 -0.55
CA ALA A 651 -0.83 -13.11 0.70
C ALA A 651 -0.58 -11.60 0.87
N GLY A 652 -0.16 -10.90 -0.18
CA GLY A 652 0.01 -9.44 -0.17
C GLY A 652 -1.29 -8.69 0.08
N GLN A 653 -2.40 -9.08 -0.55
CA GLN A 653 -3.71 -8.43 -0.30
C GLN A 653 -4.23 -8.68 1.12
N ILE A 654 -4.00 -9.88 1.68
CA ILE A 654 -4.32 -10.19 3.08
C ILE A 654 -3.49 -9.31 4.01
N ALA A 655 -2.18 -9.18 3.75
CA ALA A 655 -1.28 -8.38 4.56
C ALA A 655 -1.72 -6.90 4.60
N ILE A 656 -2.02 -6.29 3.44
CA ILE A 656 -2.51 -4.91 3.36
C ILE A 656 -3.80 -4.73 4.18
N ALA A 657 -4.72 -5.69 4.10
CA ALA A 657 -5.98 -5.63 4.82
C ALA A 657 -5.78 -5.71 6.35
N LEU A 658 -4.90 -6.60 6.82
CA LEU A 658 -4.54 -6.74 8.23
C LEU A 658 -3.78 -5.53 8.76
N GLU A 659 -2.87 -4.96 7.96
CA GLU A 659 -2.11 -3.76 8.31
C GLU A 659 -3.06 -2.58 8.55
N ARG A 660 -3.98 -2.38 7.60
CA ARG A 660 -4.99 -1.32 7.69
C ARG A 660 -5.88 -1.49 8.92
N ALA A 661 -6.26 -2.73 9.27
CA ALA A 661 -7.05 -2.99 10.48
C ALA A 661 -6.25 -2.65 11.75
N THR A 662 -4.98 -3.04 11.80
CA THR A 662 -4.09 -2.75 12.94
C THR A 662 -3.86 -1.26 13.12
N LEU A 663 -3.58 -0.54 12.03
CA LEU A 663 -3.40 0.92 12.06
C LEU A 663 -4.68 1.65 12.47
N ALA A 664 -5.85 1.16 12.04
CA ALA A 664 -7.14 1.75 12.44
C ALA A 664 -7.41 1.54 13.94
N GLU A 665 -7.09 0.38 14.50
CA GLU A 665 -7.22 0.10 15.94
C GLU A 665 -6.25 0.97 16.77
N GLN A 666 -5.00 1.12 16.33
CA GLN A 666 -4.02 1.99 16.96
C GLN A 666 -4.45 3.47 16.93
N ALA A 667 -4.94 3.95 15.78
CA ALA A 667 -5.43 5.32 15.65
C ALA A 667 -6.63 5.59 16.56
N GLN A 668 -7.58 4.65 16.63
CA GLN A 668 -8.74 4.76 17.53
C GLN A 668 -8.30 4.82 19.00
N SER A 669 -7.35 3.97 19.41
CA SER A 669 -6.84 3.97 20.79
C SER A 669 -6.10 5.28 21.12
N ALA A 670 -5.24 5.76 20.22
CA ALA A 670 -4.53 7.02 20.38
C ALA A 670 -5.49 8.22 20.48
N GLN A 671 -6.58 8.22 19.69
CA GLN A 671 -7.58 9.28 19.76
C GLN A 671 -8.33 9.29 21.09
N VAL A 672 -8.75 8.12 21.60
CA VAL A 672 -9.38 8.01 22.93
C VAL A 672 -8.45 8.50 24.04
N GLN A 673 -7.14 8.20 23.94
CA GLN A 673 -6.16 8.71 24.90
C GLN A 673 -6.00 10.22 24.81
N ALA A 674 -5.87 10.78 23.61
CA ALA A 674 -5.75 12.22 23.40
C ALA A 674 -6.98 12.99 23.90
N GLU A 675 -8.20 12.48 23.67
CA GLU A 675 -9.44 13.05 24.22
C GLU A 675 -9.44 13.03 25.75
N THR A 676 -8.97 11.93 26.36
CA THR A 676 -8.87 11.80 27.82
C THR A 676 -7.88 12.80 28.41
N GLU A 677 -6.71 12.98 27.80
CA GLU A 677 -5.71 13.96 28.23
C GLU A 677 -6.18 15.41 28.04
N GLY A 678 -6.85 15.69 26.92
CA GLY A 678 -7.44 17.00 26.64
C GLY A 678 -8.48 17.40 27.70
N LEU A 679 -9.39 16.48 28.04
CA LEU A 679 -10.36 16.68 29.11
C LEU A 679 -9.67 16.91 30.46
N ARG A 680 -8.67 16.10 30.81
CA ARG A 680 -7.91 16.25 32.06
C ARG A 680 -7.25 17.62 32.18
N ASN A 681 -6.64 18.12 31.10
CA ASN A 681 -5.98 19.43 31.09
C ASN A 681 -6.97 20.59 31.20
N ALA A 682 -8.11 20.52 30.51
CA ALA A 682 -9.17 21.52 30.61
C ALA A 682 -9.74 21.61 32.05
N LEU A 683 -9.91 20.47 32.72
CA LEU A 683 -10.35 20.39 34.11
C LEU A 683 -9.36 21.06 35.07
N LEU A 684 -8.06 20.76 34.94
CA LEU A 684 -7.02 21.36 35.78
C LEU A 684 -6.93 22.87 35.59
N ALA A 685 -7.11 23.36 34.37
CA ALA A 685 -7.12 24.79 34.06
C ALA A 685 -8.29 25.52 34.74
N SER A 686 -9.50 24.95 34.69
CA SER A 686 -10.69 25.52 35.33
C SER A 686 -10.55 25.57 36.85
N ILE A 687 -10.13 24.46 37.48
CA ILE A 687 -9.93 24.39 38.94
C ILE A 687 -8.90 25.43 39.39
N SER A 688 -7.80 25.58 38.63
CA SER A 688 -6.76 26.57 38.94
C SER A 688 -7.28 28.01 38.88
N HIS A 689 -8.16 28.32 37.94
CA HIS A 689 -8.79 29.64 37.83
C HIS A 689 -9.71 29.92 39.02
N ASP A 690 -10.55 28.95 39.39
CA ASP A 690 -11.55 29.11 40.44
C ASP A 690 -10.94 29.15 41.84
N LEU A 691 -9.76 28.56 42.06
CA LEU A 691 -8.98 28.71 43.29
C LEU A 691 -8.21 30.04 43.37
N ARG A 692 -7.78 30.60 42.23
CA ARG A 692 -6.99 31.84 42.20
C ARG A 692 -7.81 33.06 42.65
N THR A 693 -9.09 33.09 42.30
CA THR A 693 -9.99 34.21 42.62
C THR A 693 -10.16 34.43 44.13
N PRO A 694 -10.59 33.45 44.95
CA PRO A 694 -10.70 33.63 46.40
C PRO A 694 -9.32 33.85 47.05
N LEU A 695 -8.26 33.22 46.54
CA LEU A 695 -6.91 33.42 47.04
C LEU A 695 -6.43 34.86 46.87
N ALA A 696 -6.74 35.51 45.74
CA ALA A 696 -6.42 36.92 45.51
C ALA A 696 -7.14 37.85 46.49
N VAL A 697 -8.41 37.56 46.80
CA VAL A 697 -9.20 38.32 47.78
C VAL A 697 -8.64 38.14 49.20
N ILE A 698 -8.32 36.90 49.60
CA ILE A 698 -7.69 36.60 50.89
C ILE A 698 -6.35 37.35 51.02
N ALA A 699 -5.51 37.29 49.99
CA ALA A 699 -4.21 37.95 50.00
C ALA A 699 -4.34 39.47 50.09
N GLY A 700 -5.24 40.09 49.31
CA GLY A 700 -5.48 41.53 49.33
C GLY A 700 -6.06 42.02 50.67
N ALA A 701 -7.03 41.30 51.23
CA ALA A 701 -7.62 41.64 52.51
C ALA A 701 -6.63 41.45 53.67
N SER A 702 -5.84 40.37 53.65
CA SER A 702 -4.80 40.09 54.65
C SER A 702 -3.65 41.11 54.57
N SER A 703 -3.21 41.49 53.36
CA SER A 703 -2.20 42.53 53.16
C SER A 703 -2.67 43.88 53.69
N SER A 704 -3.94 44.25 53.44
CA SER A 704 -4.53 45.49 53.94
C SER A 704 -4.61 45.51 55.47
N LEU A 705 -4.95 44.37 56.09
CA LEU A 705 -4.93 44.21 57.54
C LEU A 705 -3.51 44.30 58.12
N ALA A 706 -2.50 43.76 57.44
CA ALA A 706 -1.11 43.75 57.90
C ALA A 706 -0.42 45.11 57.76
N GLU A 707 -0.58 45.79 56.62
CA GLU A 707 0.13 47.05 56.32
C GLU A 707 -0.58 48.30 56.86
N ARG A 708 -1.91 48.27 56.93
CA ARG A 708 -2.73 49.43 57.30
C ARG A 708 -3.59 49.20 58.53
N GLY A 709 -3.42 48.06 59.22
CA GLY A 709 -4.20 47.64 60.38
C GLY A 709 -4.48 48.77 61.38
N GLU A 710 -3.43 49.50 61.80
CA GLU A 710 -3.53 50.58 62.80
C GLU A 710 -4.27 51.84 62.31
N ARG A 711 -4.40 52.03 61.00
CA ARG A 711 -5.09 53.17 60.37
C ARG A 711 -6.54 52.85 59.95
N LEU A 712 -6.93 51.59 60.03
CA LEU A 712 -8.28 51.13 59.71
C LEU A 712 -9.19 51.30 60.93
N THR A 713 -10.43 51.69 60.67
CA THR A 713 -11.49 51.70 61.70
C THR A 713 -11.76 50.28 62.21
N PRO A 714 -12.29 50.12 63.44
CA PRO A 714 -12.69 48.82 63.97
C PRO A 714 -13.65 48.07 63.03
N GLU A 715 -14.56 48.79 62.38
CA GLU A 715 -15.53 48.28 61.42
C GLU A 715 -14.85 47.76 60.14
N GLU A 716 -13.93 48.52 59.55
CA GLU A 716 -13.17 48.10 58.35
C GLU A 716 -12.28 46.88 58.65
N ARG A 717 -11.63 46.86 59.83
CA ARG A 717 -10.81 45.72 60.26
C ARG A 717 -11.66 44.45 60.40
N LYS A 718 -12.86 44.57 60.99
CA LYS A 718 -13.81 43.46 61.12
C LYS A 718 -14.32 42.99 59.76
N ALA A 719 -14.61 43.91 58.83
CA ALA A 719 -15.06 43.58 57.47
C ALA A 719 -13.99 42.82 56.67
N LEU A 720 -12.73 43.25 56.73
CA LEU A 720 -11.62 42.55 56.06
C LEU A 720 -11.36 41.17 56.66
N ALA A 721 -11.38 41.04 57.99
CA ALA A 721 -11.21 39.75 58.66
C ALA A 721 -12.36 38.78 58.31
N HIS A 722 -13.60 39.29 58.26
CA HIS A 722 -14.76 38.52 57.82
C HIS A 722 -14.65 38.09 56.34
N SER A 723 -14.12 38.96 55.47
CA SER A 723 -13.87 38.63 54.07
C SER A 723 -12.85 37.49 53.91
N VAL A 724 -11.75 37.52 54.68
CA VAL A 724 -10.76 36.42 54.71
C VAL A 724 -11.41 35.11 55.18
N TYR A 725 -12.23 35.16 56.23
CA TYR A 725 -12.92 34.00 56.76
C TYR A 725 -13.87 33.37 55.74
N GLU A 726 -14.75 34.17 55.13
CA GLU A 726 -15.72 33.68 54.13
C GLU A 726 -15.02 33.10 52.89
N GLN A 727 -14.00 33.78 52.37
CA GLN A 727 -13.26 33.27 51.20
C GLN A 727 -12.49 31.98 51.51
N SER A 728 -11.95 31.84 52.73
CA SER A 728 -11.27 30.61 53.16
C SER A 728 -12.24 29.45 53.31
N ARG A 729 -13.44 29.70 53.86
CA ARG A 729 -14.53 28.71 53.98
C ARG A 729 -15.00 28.26 52.59
N GLN A 730 -15.24 29.21 51.69
CA GLN A 730 -15.63 28.93 50.30
C GLN A 730 -14.58 28.11 49.54
N MET A 731 -13.29 28.41 49.73
CA MET A 731 -12.19 27.65 49.14
C MET A 731 -12.12 26.21 49.71
N GLY A 732 -12.36 26.05 51.01
CA GLY A 732 -12.45 24.73 51.66
C GLY A 732 -13.58 23.86 51.09
N GLU A 733 -14.76 24.44 50.87
CA GLU A 733 -15.88 23.75 50.20
C GLU A 733 -15.55 23.36 48.76
N LEU A 734 -14.86 24.25 48.02
CA LEU A 734 -14.46 23.98 46.64
C LEU A 734 -13.46 22.81 46.54
N VAL A 735 -12.44 22.81 47.40
CA VAL A 735 -11.46 21.72 47.49
C VAL A 735 -12.13 20.41 47.93
N GLY A 736 -13.04 20.47 48.91
CA GLY A 736 -13.82 19.32 49.34
C GLY A 736 -14.61 18.69 48.19
N ASN A 737 -15.37 19.49 47.45
CA ASN A 737 -16.16 19.03 46.30
C ASN A 737 -15.30 18.43 45.17
N VAL A 738 -14.12 19.00 44.91
CA VAL A 738 -13.18 18.46 43.91
C VAL A 738 -12.61 17.11 44.37
N LEU A 739 -12.16 17.00 45.63
CA LEU A 739 -11.65 15.75 46.17
C LEU A 739 -12.70 14.64 46.16
N GLU A 740 -13.94 14.98 46.48
CA GLU A 740 -15.06 14.05 46.45
C GLU A 740 -15.36 13.55 45.04
N MET A 741 -15.36 14.44 44.05
CA MET A 741 -15.51 14.07 42.65
C MET A 741 -14.39 13.13 42.19
N THR A 742 -13.13 13.41 42.56
CA THR A 742 -12.00 12.53 42.19
C THR A 742 -12.10 11.14 42.82
N ARG A 743 -12.65 11.03 44.05
CA ARG A 743 -12.89 9.74 44.71
C ARG A 743 -14.03 8.95 44.05
N LEU A 744 -15.10 9.63 43.63
CA LEU A 744 -16.21 9.03 42.88
C LEU A 744 -15.75 8.53 41.50
N GLU A 745 -14.90 9.28 40.80
CA GLU A 745 -14.38 8.90 39.46
C GLU A 745 -13.37 7.75 39.48
N ALA A 746 -12.54 7.68 40.52
CA ALA A 746 -11.59 6.58 40.68
C ALA A 746 -12.28 5.25 41.05
N GLY A 747 -13.61 5.23 41.21
CA GLY A 747 -14.35 4.06 41.69
C GLY A 747 -13.97 3.65 43.12
N ALA A 748 -13.34 4.56 43.88
CA ALA A 748 -12.69 4.25 45.15
C ALA A 748 -13.65 4.32 46.36
N ILE A 749 -14.93 4.60 46.14
CA ILE A 749 -15.93 4.70 47.21
C ILE A 749 -16.69 3.37 47.31
N ALA A 750 -16.43 2.63 48.38
CA ALA A 750 -17.26 1.51 48.80
C ALA A 750 -18.51 2.05 49.53
N LEU A 751 -19.70 1.70 49.04
CA LEU A 751 -20.95 2.11 49.69
C LEU A 751 -21.18 1.32 50.97
N ASN A 752 -21.44 2.01 52.08
CA ASN A 752 -21.89 1.36 53.31
C ASN A 752 -23.43 1.32 53.35
N ARG A 753 -24.02 0.31 52.69
CA ARG A 753 -25.49 0.23 52.51
C ARG A 753 -26.17 -0.49 53.66
N ASP A 754 -26.98 0.24 54.41
CA ASP A 754 -27.83 -0.28 55.48
C ASP A 754 -29.31 0.06 55.22
N TRP A 755 -30.22 -0.60 55.96
CA TRP A 755 -31.66 -0.38 55.84
C TRP A 755 -32.07 0.86 56.64
N HIS A 756 -32.58 1.86 55.94
CA HIS A 756 -33.00 3.13 56.53
C HIS A 756 -34.43 3.51 56.13
N ALA A 757 -35.15 4.15 57.06
CA ALA A 757 -36.40 4.82 56.75
C ALA A 757 -36.09 6.18 56.09
N ILE A 758 -36.64 6.43 54.90
CA ILE A 758 -36.39 7.69 54.19
C ILE A 758 -36.80 8.93 55.02
N GLY A 759 -37.84 8.79 55.85
CA GLY A 759 -38.29 9.86 56.75
C GLY A 759 -37.24 10.28 57.79
N GLU A 760 -36.39 9.35 58.24
CA GLU A 760 -35.30 9.66 59.18
C GLU A 760 -34.19 10.46 58.50
N ILE A 761 -33.81 10.05 57.28
CA ILE A 761 -32.82 10.75 56.44
C ILE A 761 -33.30 12.18 56.14
N VAL A 762 -34.55 12.33 55.68
CA VAL A 762 -35.15 13.64 55.42
C VAL A 762 -35.18 14.49 56.69
N GLY A 763 -35.59 13.91 57.83
CA GLY A 763 -35.62 14.62 59.11
C GLY A 763 -34.24 15.04 59.62
N ALA A 764 -33.19 14.25 59.37
CA ALA A 764 -31.80 14.62 59.68
C ALA A 764 -31.34 15.82 58.84
N VAL A 765 -31.61 15.79 57.53
CA VAL A 765 -31.24 16.88 56.60
C VAL A 765 -31.98 18.18 56.93
N LEU A 766 -33.28 18.13 57.21
CA LEU A 766 -34.06 19.34 57.53
C LEU A 766 -33.60 20.00 58.83
N ARG A 767 -33.28 19.22 59.87
CA ARG A 767 -32.68 19.75 61.12
C ARG A 767 -31.33 20.41 60.88
N ARG A 768 -30.50 19.81 60.02
CA ARG A 768 -29.19 20.37 59.67
C ARG A 768 -29.29 21.70 58.91
N LEU A 769 -30.33 21.88 58.11
CA LEU A 769 -30.53 23.08 57.29
C LEU A 769 -31.49 24.10 57.91
N GLU A 770 -31.96 23.90 59.14
CA GLU A 770 -32.98 24.74 59.79
C GLU A 770 -32.62 26.25 59.76
N GLU A 771 -31.39 26.61 60.14
CA GLU A 771 -30.92 28.00 60.12
C GLU A 771 -30.79 28.57 58.70
N ARG A 772 -30.48 27.73 57.70
CA ARG A 772 -30.26 28.13 56.29
C ARG A 772 -31.55 28.18 55.47
N LEU A 773 -32.57 27.41 55.88
CA LEU A 773 -33.91 27.43 55.26
C LEU A 773 -34.62 28.75 55.51
N GLY A 774 -34.24 29.50 56.55
CA GLY A 774 -34.63 30.89 56.75
C GLY A 774 -36.15 31.07 56.74
N SER A 775 -36.66 31.89 55.81
CA SER A 775 -38.09 32.19 55.67
C SER A 775 -38.83 31.31 54.64
N HIS A 776 -38.19 30.29 54.08
CA HIS A 776 -38.84 29.38 53.13
C HIS A 776 -39.73 28.36 53.86
N PRO A 777 -41.06 28.34 53.65
CA PRO A 777 -41.91 27.28 54.19
C PRO A 777 -41.61 25.95 53.49
N VAL A 778 -41.16 24.95 54.24
CA VAL A 778 -40.89 23.58 53.75
C VAL A 778 -42.11 22.69 53.99
N GLU A 779 -42.70 22.17 52.91
CA GLU A 779 -43.77 21.18 53.01
C GLU A 779 -43.20 19.78 52.76
N VAL A 780 -43.37 18.88 53.74
CA VAL A 780 -42.91 17.50 53.66
C VAL A 780 -44.11 16.58 53.48
N ASP A 781 -44.17 15.93 52.33
CA ASP A 781 -45.23 14.99 51.95
C ASP A 781 -44.65 13.58 51.83
N LEU A 782 -44.63 12.87 52.97
CA LEU A 782 -44.14 11.51 53.07
C LEU A 782 -45.29 10.60 53.55
N PRO A 783 -45.79 9.68 52.72
CA PRO A 783 -46.82 8.73 53.13
C PRO A 783 -46.39 7.91 54.35
N MET A 784 -47.30 7.64 55.30
CA MET A 784 -46.96 6.88 56.53
C MET A 784 -46.53 5.42 56.30
N LYS A 785 -46.65 4.88 55.08
CA LYS A 785 -46.30 3.50 54.72
C LYS A 785 -45.28 3.45 53.58
N LEU A 786 -44.13 4.07 53.78
CA LEU A 786 -43.00 3.93 52.85
C LEU A 786 -42.12 2.72 53.25
N PRO A 787 -41.63 1.93 52.28
CA PRO A 787 -40.71 0.83 52.55
C PRO A 787 -39.34 1.34 53.03
N LEU A 788 -38.59 0.49 53.71
CA LEU A 788 -37.18 0.74 54.02
C LEU A 788 -36.35 0.69 52.73
N VAL A 789 -35.36 1.57 52.63
CA VAL A 789 -34.43 1.61 51.50
C VAL A 789 -33.05 1.21 51.97
N ARG A 790 -32.37 0.38 51.18
CA ARG A 790 -31.00 -0.07 51.48
C ARG A 790 -29.98 0.84 50.82
N VAL A 791 -29.51 1.84 51.56
CA VAL A 791 -28.68 2.94 51.02
C VAL A 791 -27.57 3.33 51.98
N ASP A 792 -26.58 4.05 51.48
CA ASP A 792 -25.63 4.77 52.31
C ASP A 792 -26.27 6.09 52.76
N ALA A 793 -26.74 6.15 54.02
CA ALA A 793 -27.49 7.29 54.53
C ALA A 793 -26.72 8.61 54.38
N ALA A 794 -25.42 8.63 54.66
CA ALA A 794 -24.62 9.86 54.61
C ALA A 794 -24.53 10.44 53.18
N LEU A 795 -24.38 9.57 52.17
CA LEU A 795 -24.35 9.98 50.77
C LEU A 795 -25.73 10.43 50.27
N ILE A 796 -26.83 9.81 50.71
CA ILE A 796 -28.18 10.25 50.37
C ILE A 796 -28.55 11.57 51.08
N GLU A 797 -28.15 11.75 52.33
CA GLU A 797 -28.26 13.04 53.04
C GLU A 797 -27.56 14.13 52.24
N GLN A 798 -26.37 13.86 51.71
CA GLN A 798 -25.62 14.80 50.88
C GLN A 798 -26.34 15.15 49.58
N VAL A 799 -26.96 14.18 48.89
CA VAL A 799 -27.81 14.45 47.72
C VAL A 799 -28.93 15.43 48.08
N LEU A 800 -29.63 15.18 49.19
CA LEU A 800 -30.73 16.02 49.66
C LEU A 800 -30.26 17.41 50.09
N VAL A 801 -29.13 17.52 50.80
CA VAL A 801 -28.51 18.80 51.17
C VAL A 801 -28.20 19.60 49.91
N ASN A 802 -27.54 19.00 48.92
CA ASN A 802 -27.18 19.69 47.67
C ASN A 802 -28.41 20.16 46.88
N LEU A 803 -29.48 19.36 46.83
CA LEU A 803 -30.72 19.73 46.16
C LEU A 803 -31.46 20.85 46.91
N LEU A 804 -31.55 20.77 48.24
CA LEU A 804 -32.20 21.79 49.07
C LEU A 804 -31.41 23.10 49.11
N GLU A 805 -30.08 23.05 49.16
CA GLU A 805 -29.24 24.24 49.07
C GLU A 805 -29.38 24.93 47.70
N ASN A 806 -29.50 24.16 46.62
CA ASN A 806 -29.83 24.72 45.31
C ASN A 806 -31.23 25.37 45.32
N ALA A 807 -32.23 24.73 45.94
CA ALA A 807 -33.56 25.33 46.07
C ALA A 807 -33.51 26.65 46.86
N ILE A 808 -32.84 26.69 48.02
CA ILE A 808 -32.68 27.92 48.84
C ILE A 808 -31.99 29.03 48.03
N LYS A 809 -30.96 28.68 47.26
CA LYS A 809 -30.09 29.65 46.58
C LYS A 809 -30.70 30.27 45.34
N TYR A 810 -31.54 29.50 44.62
CA TYR A 810 -32.10 29.92 43.33
C TYR A 810 -33.60 30.28 43.39
N THR A 811 -34.23 30.16 44.55
CA THR A 811 -35.66 30.45 44.76
C THR A 811 -35.80 31.73 45.60
N PRO A 812 -36.67 32.70 45.23
CA PRO A 812 -36.87 33.93 46.00
C PRO A 812 -37.30 33.65 47.46
N ALA A 813 -36.92 34.51 48.41
CA ALA A 813 -37.33 34.39 49.81
C ALA A 813 -38.86 34.31 49.99
N ASP A 814 -39.32 33.67 51.07
CA ASP A 814 -40.75 33.45 51.41
C ASP A 814 -41.53 32.53 50.45
N THR A 815 -40.85 31.83 49.55
CA THR A 815 -41.48 30.88 48.62
C THR A 815 -41.34 29.43 49.09
N ARG A 816 -42.35 28.63 48.78
CA ARG A 816 -42.47 27.23 49.23
C ARG A 816 -41.46 26.31 48.54
N ILE A 817 -40.83 25.45 49.34
CA ILE A 817 -40.07 24.27 48.90
C ILE A 817 -40.84 23.03 49.37
N ALA A 818 -41.07 22.05 48.49
CA ALA A 818 -41.75 20.81 48.83
C ALA A 818 -40.83 19.60 48.65
N LEU A 819 -40.82 18.70 49.64
CA LEU A 819 -40.11 17.43 49.57
C LEU A 819 -41.13 16.30 49.60
N ARG A 820 -41.17 15.48 48.55
CA ARG A 820 -42.11 14.36 48.43
C ARG A 820 -41.37 13.05 48.24
N ALA A 821 -41.98 11.95 48.68
CA ALA A 821 -41.53 10.61 48.34
C ALA A 821 -42.70 9.71 47.94
N ASP A 822 -42.60 9.12 46.75
CA ASP A 822 -43.61 8.25 46.17
C ASP A 822 -43.02 6.87 45.87
N ARG A 823 -43.71 5.82 46.30
CA ARG A 823 -43.36 4.45 45.90
C ARG A 823 -43.83 4.18 44.47
N ARG A 824 -42.90 3.75 43.61
CA ARG A 824 -43.16 3.11 42.31
C ARG A 824 -42.85 1.61 42.42
N GLU A 825 -43.20 0.82 41.40
CA GLU A 825 -43.14 -0.66 41.43
C GLU A 825 -41.82 -1.18 42.03
N ASP A 826 -40.67 -0.80 41.45
CA ASP A 826 -39.34 -1.28 41.86
C ASP A 826 -38.43 -0.20 42.48
N SER A 827 -38.95 1.00 42.74
CA SER A 827 -38.13 2.11 43.25
C SER A 827 -38.91 3.12 44.07
N LEU A 828 -38.25 3.76 45.00
CA LEU A 828 -38.74 4.95 45.70
C LEU A 828 -38.31 6.20 44.93
N VAL A 829 -39.26 7.03 44.51
CA VAL A 829 -38.99 8.31 43.85
C VAL A 829 -39.06 9.42 44.88
N ILE A 830 -37.98 10.19 45.02
CA ILE A 830 -37.92 11.35 45.91
C ILE A 830 -37.86 12.61 45.05
N SER A 831 -38.71 13.60 45.34
CA SER A 831 -38.72 14.89 44.66
C SER A 831 -38.45 16.05 45.60
N VAL A 832 -37.59 16.97 45.15
CA VAL A 832 -37.38 18.29 45.73
C VAL A 832 -37.92 19.31 44.75
N GLU A 833 -39.00 19.98 45.11
CA GLU A 833 -39.74 20.91 44.26
C GLU A 833 -39.64 22.32 44.82
N ASP A 834 -39.28 23.30 43.99
CA ASP A 834 -39.27 24.72 44.34
C ASP A 834 -40.34 25.50 43.55
N SER A 835 -40.66 26.70 44.03
CA SER A 835 -41.56 27.65 43.36
C SER A 835 -40.79 28.81 42.70
N GLY A 836 -39.54 28.57 42.31
CA GLY A 836 -38.60 29.58 41.81
C GLY A 836 -38.79 29.95 40.33
N PRO A 837 -37.80 30.59 39.70
CA PRO A 837 -37.87 31.02 38.29
C PRO A 837 -37.95 29.84 37.30
N GLY A 838 -37.71 28.61 37.76
CA GLY A 838 -37.72 27.38 36.95
C GLY A 838 -36.37 27.06 36.31
N LEU A 839 -36.34 26.01 35.49
CA LEU A 839 -35.11 25.56 34.82
C LEU A 839 -34.74 26.52 33.65
N PRO A 840 -33.45 26.80 33.43
CA PRO A 840 -32.98 27.64 32.32
C PRO A 840 -33.35 27.07 30.93
N GLN A 841 -33.25 27.92 29.91
CA GLN A 841 -33.48 27.51 28.51
C GLN A 841 -32.36 26.58 28.05
N GLY A 842 -32.71 25.33 27.71
CA GLY A 842 -31.77 24.27 27.36
C GLY A 842 -32.30 22.89 27.75
N GLU A 843 -31.52 21.85 27.48
CA GLU A 843 -31.82 20.48 27.92
C GLU A 843 -31.59 20.34 29.45
N PRO A 844 -32.59 19.89 30.23
CA PRO A 844 -32.45 19.69 31.67
C PRO A 844 -31.29 18.77 32.08
N GLU A 845 -30.90 17.85 31.20
CA GLU A 845 -29.81 16.90 31.42
C GLU A 845 -28.43 17.57 31.52
N GLN A 846 -28.25 18.72 30.84
CA GLN A 846 -27.00 19.47 30.87
C GLN A 846 -26.74 20.12 32.24
N LEU A 847 -27.77 20.29 33.08
CA LEU A 847 -27.60 20.78 34.46
C LEU A 847 -26.84 19.78 35.36
N PHE A 848 -26.81 18.51 34.98
CA PHE A 848 -26.03 17.48 35.67
C PHE A 848 -24.65 17.25 35.03
N ALA A 849 -24.31 18.01 33.99
CA ALA A 849 -22.96 18.01 33.42
C ALA A 849 -21.99 18.73 34.38
N LYS A 850 -20.75 18.25 34.42
CA LYS A 850 -19.71 18.77 35.30
C LYS A 850 -19.41 20.22 34.93
N PHE A 851 -19.33 21.12 35.92
CA PHE A 851 -18.98 22.54 35.74
C PHE A 851 -19.97 23.35 34.90
N HIS A 852 -21.15 22.79 34.61
CA HIS A 852 -22.18 23.47 33.83
C HIS A 852 -22.99 24.42 34.73
N ARG A 853 -23.19 25.67 34.28
CA ARG A 853 -23.98 26.69 34.99
C ARG A 853 -25.20 27.07 34.15
N GLY A 854 -26.35 27.19 34.80
CA GLY A 854 -27.62 27.46 34.13
C GLY A 854 -27.82 28.88 33.60
N SER A 855 -27.01 29.86 34.02
CA SER A 855 -27.08 31.25 33.55
C SER A 855 -25.73 31.96 33.71
N THR A 856 -25.32 32.71 32.68
CA THR A 856 -24.01 33.38 32.60
C THR A 856 -24.00 34.76 33.28
N GLU A 857 -25.14 35.29 33.71
CA GLU A 857 -25.30 36.71 34.13
C GLU A 857 -25.73 36.93 35.60
N GLY A 858 -25.72 35.91 36.46
CA GLY A 858 -26.10 36.05 37.88
C GLY A 858 -24.92 36.09 38.85
N SER A 859 -24.93 37.02 39.81
CA SER A 859 -23.99 37.15 40.95
C SER A 859 -24.01 35.98 41.96
N ILE A 860 -24.67 34.87 41.63
CA ILE A 860 -24.90 33.72 42.50
C ILE A 860 -23.71 32.73 42.34
N GLY A 861 -22.72 32.84 43.22
CA GLY A 861 -21.46 32.08 43.15
C GLY A 861 -21.61 30.57 43.44
N GLY A 862 -21.09 29.70 42.58
CA GLY A 862 -21.04 28.24 42.76
C GLY A 862 -20.33 27.51 41.62
N VAL A 863 -19.70 26.36 41.91
CA VAL A 863 -18.74 25.63 41.04
C VAL A 863 -19.41 24.77 39.96
N GLY A 864 -20.73 24.59 40.01
CA GLY A 864 -21.43 23.70 39.06
C GLY A 864 -21.13 22.21 39.26
N LEU A 865 -20.62 21.81 40.43
CA LEU A 865 -20.31 20.42 40.77
C LEU A 865 -21.42 19.71 41.56
N GLY A 866 -22.24 20.44 42.32
CA GLY A 866 -23.22 19.83 43.25
C GLY A 866 -24.20 18.86 42.58
N LEU A 867 -24.81 19.25 41.45
CA LEU A 867 -25.74 18.37 40.72
C LEU A 867 -25.03 17.18 40.05
N ALA A 868 -23.78 17.36 39.61
CA ALA A 868 -22.98 16.27 39.06
C ALA A 868 -22.61 15.22 40.14
N ILE A 869 -22.32 15.68 41.37
CA ILE A 869 -22.10 14.83 42.55
C ILE A 869 -23.39 14.08 42.90
N CYS A 870 -24.54 14.77 42.93
CA CYS A 870 -25.84 14.12 43.15
C CYS A 870 -26.08 12.99 42.14
N ARG A 871 -25.77 13.24 40.86
CA ARG A 871 -25.89 12.23 39.81
C ARG A 871 -24.97 11.05 40.05
N ALA A 872 -23.71 11.27 40.38
CA ALA A 872 -22.75 10.20 40.65
C ALA A 872 -23.19 9.33 41.83
N ILE A 873 -23.61 9.95 42.94
CA ILE A 873 -24.08 9.23 44.13
C ILE A 873 -25.33 8.39 43.81
N VAL A 874 -26.33 8.96 43.14
CA VAL A 874 -27.56 8.25 42.78
C VAL A 874 -27.29 7.08 41.84
N HIS A 875 -26.40 7.25 40.85
CA HIS A 875 -26.01 6.16 39.94
C HIS A 875 -25.23 5.06 40.68
N LEU A 876 -24.38 5.40 41.65
CA LEU A 876 -23.66 4.44 42.48
C LEU A 876 -24.62 3.57 43.31
N HIS A 877 -25.78 4.13 43.67
CA HIS A 877 -26.90 3.41 44.31
C HIS A 877 -27.81 2.66 43.32
N GLY A 878 -27.52 2.66 42.01
CA GLY A 878 -28.35 2.02 40.98
C GLY A 878 -29.61 2.80 40.61
N GLY A 879 -29.74 4.05 41.06
CA GLY A 879 -30.84 4.95 40.77
C GLY A 879 -30.62 5.85 39.55
N LYS A 880 -31.60 6.71 39.26
CA LYS A 880 -31.54 7.76 38.23
C LYS A 880 -31.96 9.08 38.84
N ILE A 881 -31.37 10.19 38.39
CA ILE A 881 -31.75 11.56 38.79
C ILE A 881 -32.03 12.40 37.54
N TRP A 882 -33.07 13.24 37.58
CA TRP A 882 -33.45 14.13 36.48
C TRP A 882 -34.14 15.39 37.01
N ALA A 883 -34.33 16.37 36.13
CA ALA A 883 -34.98 17.64 36.45
C ALA A 883 -36.17 17.90 35.51
N GLU A 884 -37.28 18.38 36.07
CA GLU A 884 -38.53 18.67 35.36
C GLU A 884 -38.96 20.12 35.58
N ARG A 885 -39.60 20.73 34.56
CA ARG A 885 -40.22 22.05 34.68
C ARG A 885 -41.64 21.90 35.21
N ARG A 886 -42.04 22.70 36.21
CA ARG A 886 -43.42 22.73 36.69
C ARG A 886 -44.28 23.71 35.87
N HIS A 887 -45.54 23.34 35.63
CA HIS A 887 -46.46 24.09 34.75
C HIS A 887 -46.85 25.49 35.26
N GLU A 888 -46.73 25.77 36.56
CA GLU A 888 -47.19 27.01 37.19
C GLU A 888 -46.06 27.97 37.64
N ARG A 889 -44.79 27.62 37.37
CA ARG A 889 -43.48 28.16 37.84
C ARG A 889 -42.76 27.19 38.80
N GLY A 890 -41.42 27.24 38.81
CA GLY A 890 -40.56 26.38 39.64
C GLY A 890 -39.93 25.18 38.93
N ALA A 891 -38.97 24.53 39.60
CA ALA A 891 -38.31 23.31 39.15
C ALA A 891 -38.60 22.12 40.08
N ALA A 892 -38.52 20.91 39.54
CA ALA A 892 -38.61 19.67 40.30
C ALA A 892 -37.41 18.80 40.00
N PHE A 893 -36.56 18.56 40.99
CA PHE A 893 -35.46 17.61 40.91
C PHE A 893 -35.91 16.28 41.51
N ARG A 894 -35.88 15.21 40.71
CA ARG A 894 -36.35 13.88 41.11
C ARG A 894 -35.21 12.87 41.04
N PHE A 895 -35.13 11.97 42.01
CA PHE A 895 -34.24 10.82 41.93
C PHE A 895 -34.91 9.54 42.42
N THR A 896 -34.44 8.40 41.91
CA THR A 896 -34.92 7.07 42.32
C THR A 896 -33.91 6.37 43.21
N LEU A 897 -34.42 5.61 44.18
CA LEU A 897 -33.67 4.62 44.94
C LEU A 897 -34.29 3.24 44.66
N PRO A 898 -33.53 2.25 44.21
CA PRO A 898 -34.08 0.91 43.97
C PRO A 898 -34.56 0.28 45.27
N LEU A 899 -35.70 -0.39 45.23
CA LEU A 899 -36.22 -1.15 46.37
C LEU A 899 -35.64 -2.57 46.33
N GLU A 900 -34.89 -2.92 47.37
CA GLU A 900 -34.48 -4.31 47.63
C GLU A 900 -35.57 -5.01 48.47
N GLU A 901 -35.63 -6.34 48.43
CA GLU A 901 -36.57 -7.10 49.27
C GLU A 901 -36.19 -6.91 50.76
N GLU A 902 -37.08 -6.30 51.54
CA GLU A 902 -36.84 -6.02 52.96
C GLU A 902 -36.52 -7.32 53.71
N PRO A 903 -35.57 -7.30 54.68
CA PRO A 903 -35.28 -8.47 55.48
C PRO A 903 -36.52 -8.82 56.28
N ARG A 904 -37.05 -10.03 56.08
CA ARG A 904 -38.17 -10.53 56.90
C ARG A 904 -37.67 -10.65 58.34
N VAL A 905 -38.19 -9.81 59.23
CA VAL A 905 -37.99 -9.97 60.67
C VAL A 905 -38.57 -11.34 61.02
N PRO A 906 -37.80 -12.27 61.64
CA PRO A 906 -38.35 -13.53 62.11
C PRO A 906 -39.51 -13.24 63.04
N ALA A 907 -40.68 -13.84 62.79
CA ALA A 907 -41.79 -13.76 63.73
C ALA A 907 -41.33 -14.40 65.06
N GLU A 908 -41.39 -13.65 66.15
CA GLU A 908 -41.17 -14.16 67.51
C GLU A 908 -42.17 -15.26 67.89
#